data_AF-A0A101Y4J3-F1
#
_entry.id   AF-A0A101Y4J3-F1
#
_cell.length_a   1.000
_cell.length_b   1.000
_cell.length_c   1.000
_cell.angle_alpha   90.00
_cell.angle_beta   90.00
_cell.angle_gamma   90.00
#
_symmetry.space_group_name_H-M   'P 1'
#
loop_
_entity.id
_entity.type
_entity.pdbx_description
1 polymer ?
#
loop_
_entity_poly.entity_id
_entity_poly.type
_entity_poly.pdbx_seq_one_letter_code
_entity_poly.pdbx_strand_id
1 'polypeptide(L)'
;MSIQMEHLDRGLAAVSTSEGIFISWRLLGQEVTAATAQGLTAADFRLYRNGMLIAEVTDSTNYLDRSGSLEAEYAVAAVINGKEQEQCAATRPWETPYLEIPLQKPADGITPAGQSYTYSANDMSVGDVDGDGEYEYIVKWDPSNAKDVSHVGYTGNVYLDCYKQNGTLLYRIDLGVNIRAGAHYTQFLVYDFDGDGKAELMFKTAPGTKVIRYEEGAPVSEAFITLLPEDEAAGYSHNDDYRMNGAAYSEHVAELFESWHSHEEVLAGHWPATLEECFGIAPEYSYPLSREDAVRLADYFLDVYAPSRSERNKLRDFEGFILKGPEYLSVFRGETGEELATVRYKPGRHDDGLMWGDYSWNRIEPGNRVDRFLAGVAYLDGKKPYALFARGYYTRATMAAYSWDGQELTETWYIDSGWVTMNNPFADTLHLQDGRDPDFGKLAKQGAHALSTADVDGDGCQEIIYGSATIDHDGSILYSSGGILPEGSAAPGEYAKLGHGDALHVAVVDPERDGLQIYMVHEEGIHGPYGYTLRDAATGEVLYGGFAKEDVGRGMIGKVEPDVPGLQTWCSESHLAHEPSRGLRSAKGEKLDERAPGTNMNIKWAADMTTQFISGTFEEPVTIEDWKRGTLLAAEGTRSNNGTKGNPCLVADLFGDWREELVVRLADSSAIRIYMNTEVTDRKLYTLMHDPQYRTGVAWQNVVYNQPCYTSFYLGTDMNWSKVPVPDLL
;
A
#
# COMPACT_ATOMS: atom_id res chain seq x y z
N MET A 1 11.58 -3.24 23.95
CA MET A 1 12.73 -4.02 23.48
C MET A 1 13.34 -3.19 22.37
N SER A 2 14.66 -3.19 22.20
CA SER A 2 15.27 -2.43 21.11
C SER A 2 14.83 -3.00 19.77
N ILE A 3 14.40 -2.14 18.85
CA ILE A 3 13.84 -2.49 17.54
C ILE A 3 14.82 -2.11 16.42
N GLN A 4 15.00 -3.00 15.45
CA GLN A 4 15.85 -2.72 14.29
C GLN A 4 15.26 -1.58 13.48
N MET A 5 16.04 -0.52 13.24
CA MET A 5 15.68 0.59 12.35
C MET A 5 16.89 0.97 11.50
N GLU A 6 16.65 1.68 10.41
CA GLU A 6 17.72 2.08 9.48
C GLU A 6 18.77 2.98 10.15
N HIS A 7 20.02 2.82 9.73
CA HIS A 7 21.08 3.76 10.09
C HIS A 7 21.01 4.99 9.19
N LEU A 8 20.24 6.00 9.59
CA LEU A 8 20.11 7.22 8.80
C LEU A 8 21.23 8.23 9.05
N ASP A 9 21.66 8.88 7.98
CA ASP A 9 22.55 10.02 8.03
C ASP A 9 21.82 11.26 8.58
N ARG A 10 22.49 12.43 8.57
CA ARG A 10 21.88 13.66 9.10
C ARG A 10 20.71 14.16 8.25
N GLY A 11 20.55 13.68 7.01
CA GLY A 11 19.52 14.15 6.08
C GLY A 11 19.59 15.67 5.89
N LEU A 12 20.79 16.24 5.87
CA LEU A 12 20.95 17.69 5.87
C LEU A 12 20.49 18.28 4.53
N ALA A 13 19.41 19.06 4.57
CA ALA A 13 18.88 19.78 3.42
C ALA A 13 19.04 21.30 3.63
N ALA A 14 19.39 22.00 2.56
CA ALA A 14 19.44 23.46 2.54
C ALA A 14 18.74 23.98 1.29
N VAL A 15 17.89 24.99 1.43
CA VAL A 15 17.05 25.53 0.36
C VAL A 15 17.06 27.04 0.38
N SER A 16 17.22 27.64 -0.79
CA SER A 16 17.13 29.08 -0.98
C SER A 16 15.68 29.55 -0.86
N THR A 17 15.47 30.59 -0.06
CA THR A 17 14.17 31.26 0.11
C THR A 17 14.33 32.76 -0.16
N SER A 18 13.21 33.49 -0.22
CA SER A 18 13.27 34.96 -0.30
C SER A 18 13.85 35.63 0.95
N GLU A 19 13.98 34.91 2.07
CA GLU A 19 14.42 35.45 3.36
C GLU A 19 15.85 35.03 3.76
N GLY A 20 16.47 34.13 3.01
CA GLY A 20 17.77 33.51 3.34
C GLY A 20 17.81 32.05 2.92
N ILE A 21 18.78 31.31 3.45
CA ILE A 21 18.84 29.87 3.27
C ILE A 21 18.13 29.20 4.44
N PHE A 22 17.09 28.42 4.14
CA PHE A 22 16.46 27.52 5.10
C PHE A 22 17.29 26.23 5.17
N ILE A 23 17.61 25.76 6.36
CA ILE A 23 18.37 24.54 6.62
C ILE A 23 17.56 23.65 7.54
N SER A 24 17.50 22.36 7.26
CA SER A 24 16.80 21.36 8.08
C SER A 24 17.60 20.06 8.15
N TRP A 25 17.51 19.34 9.25
CA TRP A 25 18.19 18.06 9.46
C TRP A 25 17.43 17.15 10.42
N ARG A 26 17.74 15.86 10.37
CA ARG A 26 17.06 14.86 11.20
C ARG A 26 17.51 15.02 12.65
N LEU A 27 16.58 14.91 13.59
CA LEU A 27 16.92 14.45 14.94
C LEU A 27 16.85 12.91 14.91
N LEU A 28 17.98 12.24 15.13
CA LEU A 28 18.01 10.78 15.08
C LEU A 28 17.45 10.21 16.39
N GLY A 29 16.77 9.07 16.30
CA GLY A 29 16.15 8.43 17.47
C GLY A 29 17.15 8.15 18.61
N GLN A 30 18.38 7.75 18.29
CA GLN A 30 19.45 7.49 19.27
C GLN A 30 19.93 8.75 20.00
N GLU A 31 19.55 9.94 19.52
CA GLU A 31 19.89 11.23 20.12
C GLU A 31 18.82 11.75 21.08
N VAL A 32 17.69 11.04 21.20
CA VAL A 32 16.60 11.34 22.14
C VAL A 32 16.84 10.58 23.45
N THR A 33 16.74 11.28 24.57
CA THR A 33 17.03 10.71 25.91
C THR A 33 15.84 10.69 26.85
N ALA A 34 14.87 11.59 26.65
CA ALA A 34 13.64 11.60 27.43
C ALA A 34 12.51 12.34 26.69
N ALA A 35 11.28 12.00 27.02
CA ALA A 35 10.09 12.76 26.67
C ALA A 35 9.58 13.50 27.92
N THR A 36 9.33 14.80 27.82
CA THR A 36 8.92 15.65 28.95
C THR A 36 7.64 16.41 28.61
N ALA A 37 7.05 17.11 29.57
CA ALA A 37 5.87 17.95 29.31
C ALA A 37 6.15 19.14 28.36
N GLN A 38 7.41 19.50 28.15
CA GLN A 38 7.83 20.64 27.34
C GLN A 38 8.32 20.24 25.94
N GLY A 39 8.50 18.95 25.67
CA GLY A 39 9.13 18.45 24.45
C GLY A 39 10.05 17.26 24.70
N LEU A 40 10.76 16.85 23.66
CA LEU A 40 11.82 15.86 23.77
C LEU A 40 13.11 16.48 24.34
N THR A 41 13.74 15.76 25.26
CA THR A 41 15.13 16.02 25.66
C THR A 41 16.04 15.23 24.74
N ALA A 42 16.84 15.94 23.94
CA ALA A 42 17.66 15.35 22.89
C ALA A 42 18.94 16.17 22.67
N ALA A 43 19.82 15.71 21.78
CA ALA A 43 21.04 16.41 21.39
C ALA A 43 20.77 17.86 20.94
N ASP A 44 21.66 18.79 21.30
CA ASP A 44 21.71 20.13 20.71
C ASP A 44 22.52 20.08 19.41
N PHE A 45 22.49 21.15 18.61
CA PHE A 45 23.14 21.16 17.30
C PHE A 45 23.97 22.41 17.08
N ARG A 46 25.11 22.24 16.42
CA ARG A 46 25.96 23.32 15.92
C ARG A 46 25.88 23.37 14.41
N LEU A 47 25.46 24.52 13.88
CA LEU A 47 25.36 24.76 12.45
C LEU A 47 26.59 25.52 11.95
N TYR A 48 27.22 24.98 10.91
CA TYR A 48 28.38 25.53 10.25
C TYR A 48 28.01 26.03 8.87
N ARG A 49 28.59 27.17 8.48
CA ARG A 49 28.58 27.69 7.11
C ARG A 49 30.01 27.94 6.65
N ASN A 50 30.44 27.29 5.57
CA ASN A 50 31.80 27.35 5.04
C ASN A 50 32.85 27.03 6.13
N GLY A 51 32.56 26.04 6.99
CA GLY A 51 33.42 25.64 8.11
C GLY A 51 33.41 26.56 9.33
N MET A 52 32.65 27.66 9.32
CA MET A 52 32.51 28.56 10.47
C MET A 52 31.20 28.29 11.21
N LEU A 53 31.26 28.17 12.54
CA LEU A 53 30.08 28.07 13.38
C LEU A 53 29.23 29.35 13.25
N ILE A 54 27.95 29.20 12.93
CA ILE A 54 27.01 30.33 12.79
C ILE A 54 25.84 30.28 13.78
N ALA A 55 25.50 29.12 14.33
CA ALA A 55 24.42 28.98 15.30
C ALA A 55 24.60 27.75 16.21
N GLU A 56 24.09 27.86 17.43
CA GLU A 56 23.77 26.72 18.31
C GLU A 56 22.24 26.63 18.38
N VAL A 57 21.67 25.47 18.04
CA VAL A 57 20.22 25.24 17.92
C VAL A 57 19.82 24.15 18.91
N THR A 58 18.85 24.45 19.78
CA THR A 58 18.50 23.60 20.93
C THR A 58 17.03 23.16 20.94
N ASP A 59 16.18 23.91 20.25
CA ASP A 59 14.71 23.86 20.30
C ASP A 59 14.07 23.38 18.99
N SER A 60 14.85 23.14 17.94
CA SER A 60 14.40 22.57 16.67
C SER A 60 15.53 21.78 16.00
N THR A 61 15.27 21.28 14.79
CA THR A 61 16.30 20.79 13.86
C THR A 61 16.22 21.49 12.51
N ASN A 62 15.92 22.79 12.55
CA ASN A 62 15.98 23.67 11.39
C ASN A 62 16.55 25.04 11.77
N TYR A 63 16.90 25.82 10.76
CA TYR A 63 17.43 27.17 10.93
C TYR A 63 17.26 28.00 9.66
N LEU A 64 17.02 29.31 9.80
CA LEU A 64 17.00 30.25 8.68
C LEU A 64 18.24 31.15 8.73
N ASP A 65 19.23 30.88 7.88
CA ASP A 65 20.40 31.75 7.71
C ASP A 65 20.08 32.90 6.73
N ARG A 66 19.69 34.03 7.30
CA ARG A 66 19.41 35.28 6.56
C ARG A 66 20.62 35.87 5.84
N SER A 67 21.84 35.45 6.20
CA SER A 67 23.09 35.92 5.59
C SER A 67 23.69 34.91 4.60
N GLY A 68 23.03 33.75 4.43
CA GLY A 68 23.46 32.68 3.56
C GLY A 68 23.29 33.01 2.07
N SER A 69 23.99 32.27 1.22
CA SER A 69 23.84 32.33 -0.24
C SER A 69 23.91 30.93 -0.84
N LEU A 70 23.58 30.81 -2.14
CA LEU A 70 23.65 29.55 -2.90
C LEU A 70 25.08 28.96 -2.99
N GLU A 71 26.11 29.80 -2.83
CA GLU A 71 27.51 29.37 -2.85
C GLU A 71 28.01 28.85 -1.49
N ALA A 72 27.18 28.95 -0.45
CA ALA A 72 27.54 28.49 0.88
C ALA A 72 27.45 26.96 0.98
N GLU A 73 28.30 26.38 1.81
CA GLU A 73 28.25 24.97 2.21
C GLU A 73 27.87 24.90 3.69
N TYR A 74 26.86 24.09 4.01
CA TYR A 74 26.36 23.91 5.37
C TYR A 74 26.71 22.51 5.89
N ALA A 75 27.06 22.43 7.17
CA ALA A 75 27.23 21.17 7.88
C ALA A 75 26.68 21.33 9.31
N VAL A 76 26.24 20.21 9.90
CA VAL A 76 25.69 20.18 11.26
C VAL A 76 26.48 19.17 12.09
N ALA A 77 26.79 19.52 13.34
CA ALA A 77 27.31 18.60 14.34
C ALA A 77 26.35 18.52 15.53
N ALA A 78 26.03 17.31 15.96
CA ALA A 78 25.30 17.09 17.21
C ALA A 78 26.21 17.42 18.41
N VAL A 79 25.61 17.89 19.50
CA VAL A 79 26.25 18.11 20.80
C VAL A 79 25.57 17.20 21.80
N ILE A 80 26.26 16.12 22.15
CA ILE A 80 25.77 15.07 23.03
C ILE A 80 26.57 15.11 24.33
N ASN A 81 25.89 15.24 25.47
CA ASN A 81 26.52 15.37 26.79
C ASN A 81 27.56 16.50 26.86
N GLY A 82 27.28 17.62 26.19
CA GLY A 82 28.18 18.79 26.11
C GLY A 82 29.42 18.59 25.23
N LYS A 83 29.51 17.47 24.50
CA LYS A 83 30.59 17.19 23.55
C LYS A 83 30.05 17.22 22.13
N GLU A 84 30.67 18.06 21.31
CA GLU A 84 30.43 18.11 19.88
C GLU A 84 30.91 16.81 19.21
N GLN A 85 30.06 16.26 18.36
CA GLN A 85 30.31 15.10 17.51
C GLN A 85 30.92 15.53 16.17
N GLU A 86 31.21 14.57 15.30
CA GLU A 86 31.66 14.87 13.94
C GLU A 86 30.61 15.65 13.16
N GLN A 87 31.07 16.55 12.28
CA GLN A 87 30.18 17.25 11.35
C GLN A 87 29.69 16.26 10.29
N CYS A 88 28.40 16.33 9.95
CA CYS A 88 27.88 15.58 8.81
C CYS A 88 28.52 16.04 7.50
N ALA A 89 28.29 15.27 6.43
CA ALA A 89 28.63 15.71 5.08
C ALA A 89 28.02 17.10 4.79
N ALA A 90 28.82 17.95 4.15
CA ALA A 90 28.38 19.30 3.84
C ALA A 90 27.45 19.31 2.62
N THR A 91 26.39 20.12 2.67
CA THR A 91 25.45 20.29 1.56
C THR A 91 25.44 21.72 1.04
N ARG A 92 25.09 21.88 -0.24
CA ARG A 92 24.87 23.19 -0.87
C ARG A 92 23.38 23.46 -1.00
N PRO A 93 22.94 24.72 -0.85
CA PRO A 93 21.54 25.06 -0.99
C PRO A 93 20.99 24.78 -2.39
N TRP A 94 19.79 24.21 -2.45
CA TRP A 94 19.01 24.12 -3.69
C TRP A 94 18.40 25.48 -4.04
N GLU A 95 18.30 25.78 -5.33
CA GLU A 95 17.65 27.02 -5.80
C GLU A 95 16.12 26.93 -5.72
N THR A 96 15.58 25.72 -5.81
CA THR A 96 14.14 25.42 -5.84
C THR A 96 13.69 24.81 -4.52
N PRO A 97 12.40 24.92 -4.16
CA PRO A 97 11.83 24.30 -2.96
C PRO A 97 11.65 22.78 -3.08
N TYR A 98 12.31 22.18 -4.06
CA TYR A 98 12.29 20.77 -4.34
C TYR A 98 13.65 20.32 -4.83
N LEU A 99 13.97 19.06 -4.54
CA LEU A 99 15.00 18.29 -5.21
C LEU A 99 14.39 17.62 -6.45
N GLU A 100 15.16 17.48 -7.53
CA GLU A 100 14.72 16.81 -8.76
C GLU A 100 15.61 15.60 -9.06
N ILE A 101 15.00 14.41 -9.17
CA ILE A 101 15.67 13.16 -9.55
C ILE A 101 15.35 12.88 -11.02
N PRO A 102 16.30 13.05 -11.95
CA PRO A 102 16.06 12.74 -13.36
C PRO A 102 15.84 11.24 -13.55
N LEU A 103 14.81 10.89 -14.31
CA LEU A 103 14.41 9.51 -14.59
C LEU A 103 14.78 9.10 -16.01
N GLN A 104 15.13 7.82 -16.17
CA GLN A 104 15.31 7.18 -17.46
C GLN A 104 14.03 6.45 -17.86
N LYS A 105 13.07 7.21 -18.39
CA LYS A 105 11.77 6.70 -18.81
C LYS A 105 11.89 5.47 -19.73
N PRO A 106 11.21 4.33 -19.41
CA PRO A 106 11.14 3.18 -20.29
C PRO A 106 10.53 3.53 -21.65
N ALA A 107 10.98 2.83 -22.69
CA ALA A 107 10.42 3.00 -24.02
C ALA A 107 8.96 2.54 -24.09
N ASP A 108 8.18 3.24 -24.90
CA ASP A 108 6.81 2.86 -25.25
C ASP A 108 6.77 1.46 -25.89
N GLY A 109 5.61 0.80 -25.82
CA GLY A 109 5.44 -0.56 -26.33
C GLY A 109 4.14 -0.77 -27.09
N ILE A 110 3.99 -1.99 -27.62
CA ILE A 110 2.79 -2.43 -28.34
C ILE A 110 2.39 -3.80 -27.80
N THR A 111 1.11 -3.93 -27.44
CA THR A 111 0.55 -5.20 -26.95
C THR A 111 0.43 -6.24 -28.09
N PRO A 112 0.24 -7.54 -27.78
CA PRO A 112 -0.06 -8.54 -28.80
C PRO A 112 -1.28 -8.20 -29.68
N ALA A 113 -2.24 -7.42 -29.17
CA ALA A 113 -3.40 -6.94 -29.92
C ALA A 113 -3.12 -5.71 -30.81
N GLY A 114 -1.88 -5.20 -30.84
CA GLY A 114 -1.49 -4.04 -31.64
C GLY A 114 -1.81 -2.69 -31.00
N GLN A 115 -2.27 -2.66 -29.75
CA GLN A 115 -2.49 -1.42 -29.00
C GLN A 115 -1.16 -0.86 -28.48
N SER A 116 -0.84 0.39 -28.81
CA SER A 116 0.32 1.09 -28.26
C SER A 116 0.06 1.55 -26.82
N TYR A 117 1.10 1.57 -26.00
CA TYR A 117 1.09 2.13 -24.65
C TYR A 117 2.39 2.87 -24.37
N THR A 118 2.33 3.80 -23.43
CA THR A 118 3.43 4.64 -22.95
C THR A 118 3.65 4.35 -21.47
N TYR A 119 4.70 4.92 -20.86
CA TYR A 119 4.93 4.80 -19.41
C TYR A 119 4.79 6.11 -18.65
N SER A 120 4.37 6.00 -17.40
CA SER A 120 4.49 7.05 -16.38
C SER A 120 5.11 6.49 -15.11
N ALA A 121 5.95 7.28 -14.44
CA ALA A 121 6.37 6.96 -13.08
C ALA A 121 5.11 6.90 -12.19
N ASN A 122 5.08 6.03 -11.20
CA ASN A 122 3.87 5.73 -10.45
C ASN A 122 4.20 5.64 -8.95
N ASP A 123 3.64 4.67 -8.22
CA ASP A 123 3.92 4.48 -6.80
C ASP A 123 5.43 4.28 -6.54
N MET A 124 5.90 4.83 -5.43
CA MET A 124 7.30 4.74 -5.00
C MET A 124 7.40 4.17 -3.59
N SER A 125 8.59 3.65 -3.27
CA SER A 125 9.02 3.33 -1.91
C SER A 125 10.49 3.73 -1.76
N VAL A 126 11.00 3.69 -0.53
CA VAL A 126 12.39 4.03 -0.21
C VAL A 126 13.04 2.96 0.66
N GLY A 127 14.37 2.91 0.58
CA GLY A 127 15.23 2.14 1.46
C GLY A 127 16.68 2.53 1.21
N ASP A 128 17.51 2.55 2.25
CA ASP A 128 18.96 2.71 2.11
C ASP A 128 19.51 1.39 1.58
N VAL A 129 19.87 1.33 0.30
CA VAL A 129 20.22 0.05 -0.33
C VAL A 129 21.72 -0.27 -0.28
N ASP A 130 22.57 0.70 0.07
CA ASP A 130 24.02 0.52 0.13
C ASP A 130 24.66 0.82 1.49
N GLY A 131 23.86 1.22 2.47
CA GLY A 131 24.21 1.39 3.88
C GLY A 131 24.90 2.71 4.17
N ASP A 132 24.72 3.74 3.33
CA ASP A 132 25.35 5.05 3.48
C ASP A 132 24.53 6.04 4.32
N GLY A 133 23.28 5.67 4.66
CA GLY A 133 22.33 6.43 5.45
C GLY A 133 21.48 7.43 4.68
N GLU A 134 21.64 7.51 3.35
CA GLU A 134 20.73 8.18 2.42
C GLU A 134 19.70 7.18 1.88
N TYR A 135 18.48 7.64 1.57
CA TYR A 135 17.50 6.78 0.92
C TYR A 135 17.72 6.70 -0.59
N GLU A 136 17.68 5.48 -1.14
CA GLU A 136 17.38 5.27 -2.55
C GLU A 136 15.87 5.19 -2.81
N TYR A 137 15.53 5.47 -4.06
CA TYR A 137 14.17 5.65 -4.51
C TYR A 137 13.78 4.52 -5.47
N ILE A 138 12.84 3.68 -5.03
CA ILE A 138 12.28 2.61 -5.84
C ILE A 138 11.06 3.12 -6.60
N VAL A 139 11.14 3.16 -7.93
CA VAL A 139 10.12 3.73 -8.82
C VAL A 139 9.41 2.62 -9.58
N LYS A 140 8.09 2.46 -9.34
CA LYS A 140 7.24 1.65 -10.20
C LYS A 140 6.90 2.43 -11.46
N TRP A 141 7.10 1.81 -12.62
CA TRP A 141 6.61 2.32 -13.90
C TRP A 141 5.32 1.62 -14.26
N ASP A 142 4.27 2.41 -14.47
CA ASP A 142 2.97 1.92 -14.88
C ASP A 142 2.75 2.22 -16.38
N PRO A 143 2.40 1.21 -17.18
CA PRO A 143 2.05 1.43 -18.57
C PRO A 143 0.67 2.09 -18.67
N SER A 144 0.45 2.98 -19.65
CA SER A 144 -0.80 3.73 -19.82
C SER A 144 -2.03 2.86 -20.11
N ASN A 145 -1.84 1.56 -20.31
CA ASN A 145 -2.89 0.56 -20.46
C ASN A 145 -2.97 -0.41 -19.27
N ALA A 146 -2.44 -0.09 -18.09
CA ALA A 146 -2.67 -0.84 -16.86
C ALA A 146 -4.18 -1.01 -16.58
N LYS A 147 -4.54 -2.04 -15.80
CA LYS A 147 -5.93 -2.47 -15.63
C LYS A 147 -6.28 -2.63 -14.16
N ASP A 148 -7.47 -2.17 -13.79
CA ASP A 148 -8.16 -2.77 -12.66
C ASP A 148 -8.46 -4.25 -12.98
N VAL A 149 -8.50 -5.11 -11.96
CA VAL A 149 -8.71 -6.55 -12.17
C VAL A 149 -10.06 -6.87 -12.82
N SER A 150 -11.04 -5.98 -12.74
CA SER A 150 -12.34 -6.14 -13.40
C SER A 150 -12.34 -5.79 -14.90
N HIS A 151 -11.25 -5.25 -15.43
CA HIS A 151 -11.16 -4.80 -16.82
C HIS A 151 -10.37 -5.79 -17.69
N VAL A 152 -10.91 -6.11 -18.87
CA VAL A 152 -10.19 -6.88 -19.91
C VAL A 152 -9.14 -6.01 -20.61
N GLY A 153 -8.12 -6.65 -21.17
CA GLY A 153 -7.08 -6.02 -21.97
C GLY A 153 -5.69 -6.48 -21.57
N TYR A 154 -4.82 -6.61 -22.57
CA TYR A 154 -3.38 -6.71 -22.34
C TYR A 154 -2.85 -5.46 -21.64
N THR A 155 -1.78 -5.64 -20.87
CA THR A 155 -0.99 -4.56 -20.29
C THR A 155 0.43 -4.59 -20.84
N GLY A 156 1.11 -3.44 -20.82
CA GLY A 156 2.57 -3.43 -20.86
C GLY A 156 3.18 -4.12 -19.64
N ASN A 157 4.50 -4.30 -19.66
CA ASN A 157 5.23 -4.84 -18.51
C ASN A 157 5.23 -3.83 -17.36
N VAL A 158 5.38 -4.32 -16.15
CA VAL A 158 5.68 -3.48 -14.99
C VAL A 158 7.21 -3.40 -14.86
N TYR A 159 7.74 -2.22 -14.57
CA TYR A 159 9.15 -2.05 -14.20
C TYR A 159 9.29 -1.50 -12.78
N LEU A 160 10.30 -1.96 -12.05
CA LEU A 160 10.77 -1.35 -10.81
C LEU A 160 12.21 -0.87 -11.00
N ASP A 161 12.45 0.43 -10.85
CA ASP A 161 13.79 1.01 -10.93
C ASP A 161 14.31 1.39 -9.55
N CYS A 162 15.62 1.32 -9.33
CA CYS A 162 16.28 1.87 -8.16
C CYS A 162 17.15 3.07 -8.55
N TYR A 163 16.87 4.23 -7.98
CA TYR A 163 17.59 5.47 -8.22
C TYR A 163 18.27 5.99 -6.95
N LYS A 164 19.54 6.41 -7.05
CA LYS A 164 20.13 7.32 -6.05
C LYS A 164 19.52 8.71 -6.16
N GLN A 165 19.62 9.50 -5.08
CA GLN A 165 19.10 10.86 -5.01
C GLN A 165 19.63 11.78 -6.13
N ASN A 166 20.85 11.52 -6.62
CA ASN A 166 21.47 12.28 -7.71
C ASN A 166 20.96 11.89 -9.12
N GLY A 167 20.02 10.96 -9.25
CA GLY A 167 19.49 10.48 -10.53
C GLY A 167 20.25 9.31 -11.15
N THR A 168 21.23 8.73 -10.46
CA THR A 168 21.90 7.52 -10.94
C THR A 168 20.94 6.34 -10.89
N LEU A 169 20.57 5.79 -12.05
CA LEU A 169 19.86 4.52 -12.15
C LEU A 169 20.82 3.37 -11.86
N LEU A 170 20.56 2.60 -10.80
CA LEU A 170 21.36 1.43 -10.43
C LEU A 170 20.94 0.19 -11.24
N TYR A 171 19.64 -0.09 -11.28
CA TYR A 171 19.06 -1.20 -12.04
C TYR A 171 17.57 -0.99 -12.30
N ARG A 172 17.05 -1.80 -13.24
CA ARG A 172 15.63 -1.97 -13.55
C ARG A 172 15.25 -3.44 -13.44
N ILE A 173 14.19 -3.76 -12.72
CA ILE A 173 13.56 -5.08 -12.74
C ILE A 173 12.37 -5.02 -13.69
N ASP A 174 12.44 -5.78 -14.78
CA ASP A 174 11.34 -6.03 -15.73
C ASP A 174 10.56 -7.26 -15.27
N LEU A 175 9.31 -7.07 -14.82
CA LEU A 175 8.50 -8.18 -14.31
C LEU A 175 8.03 -9.13 -15.42
N GLY A 176 8.19 -8.75 -16.69
CA GLY A 176 7.83 -9.58 -17.83
C GLY A 176 6.33 -9.63 -18.10
N VAL A 177 5.94 -10.47 -19.06
CA VAL A 177 4.55 -10.54 -19.56
C VAL A 177 3.60 -11.30 -18.63
N ASN A 178 4.15 -12.09 -17.70
CA ASN A 178 3.38 -12.96 -16.81
C ASN A 178 3.00 -12.29 -15.48
N ILE A 179 3.28 -11.00 -15.34
CA ILE A 179 2.73 -10.14 -14.30
C ILE A 179 1.93 -9.02 -14.98
N ARG A 180 0.65 -8.93 -14.63
CA ARG A 180 -0.25 -7.93 -15.20
C ARG A 180 -0.06 -6.58 -14.49
N ALA A 181 -0.17 -5.49 -15.23
CA ALA A 181 -0.03 -4.15 -14.65
C ALA A 181 -1.36 -3.61 -14.10
N GLY A 182 -1.31 -3.01 -12.91
CA GLY A 182 -2.45 -2.39 -12.24
C GLY A 182 -2.28 -2.38 -10.72
N ALA A 183 -3.11 -1.58 -10.05
CA ALA A 183 -3.00 -1.34 -8.60
C ALA A 183 -3.04 -2.63 -7.75
N HIS A 184 -3.84 -3.62 -8.14
CA HIS A 184 -4.05 -4.84 -7.33
C HIS A 184 -3.01 -5.93 -7.54
N TYR A 185 -2.08 -5.80 -8.50
CA TYR A 185 -1.12 -6.85 -8.87
C TYR A 185 0.20 -6.76 -8.08
N THR A 186 1.15 -5.95 -8.56
CA THR A 186 2.49 -5.83 -7.96
C THR A 186 2.43 -4.98 -6.70
N GLN A 187 2.56 -5.64 -5.55
CA GLN A 187 2.80 -5.02 -4.24
C GLN A 187 4.27 -5.26 -3.90
N PHE A 188 5.06 -4.20 -3.75
CA PHE A 188 6.52 -4.31 -3.56
C PHE A 188 6.96 -3.73 -2.24
N LEU A 189 7.73 -4.51 -1.48
CA LEU A 189 8.27 -4.11 -0.18
C LEU A 189 9.73 -3.72 -0.34
N VAL A 190 10.14 -2.65 0.34
CA VAL A 190 11.52 -2.16 0.40
C VAL A 190 11.89 -1.95 1.86
N TYR A 191 12.78 -2.80 2.37
CA TYR A 191 13.13 -2.84 3.79
C TYR A 191 14.42 -3.64 4.00
N ASP A 192 15.21 -3.31 5.01
CA ASP A 192 16.31 -4.16 5.51
C ASP A 192 15.69 -5.30 6.33
N PHE A 193 15.50 -6.47 5.71
CA PHE A 193 14.81 -7.58 6.36
C PHE A 193 15.73 -8.42 7.25
N ASP A 194 17.03 -8.52 6.93
CA ASP A 194 17.97 -9.36 7.68
C ASP A 194 18.74 -8.62 8.78
N GLY A 195 18.78 -7.28 8.71
CA GLY A 195 19.46 -6.39 9.64
C GLY A 195 20.93 -6.16 9.32
N ASP A 196 21.35 -6.29 8.05
CA ASP A 196 22.72 -6.01 7.61
C ASP A 196 23.00 -4.51 7.39
N GLY A 197 21.97 -3.67 7.52
CA GLY A 197 22.02 -2.22 7.31
C GLY A 197 21.71 -1.78 5.88
N LYS A 198 21.29 -2.70 5.00
CA LYS A 198 20.91 -2.41 3.62
C LYS A 198 19.53 -2.97 3.33
N ALA A 199 18.73 -2.24 2.57
CA ALA A 199 17.40 -2.68 2.19
C ALA A 199 17.43 -3.77 1.10
N GLU A 200 16.52 -4.73 1.18
CA GLU A 200 16.12 -5.61 0.08
C GLU A 200 14.80 -5.16 -0.53
N LEU A 201 14.52 -5.69 -1.73
CA LEU A 201 13.20 -5.66 -2.33
C LEU A 201 12.57 -7.05 -2.28
N MET A 202 11.28 -7.13 -1.93
CA MET A 202 10.54 -8.39 -1.93
C MET A 202 9.16 -8.23 -2.57
N PHE A 203 8.86 -9.05 -3.60
CA PHE A 203 7.58 -8.99 -4.31
C PHE A 203 7.29 -10.24 -5.16
N LYS A 204 6.03 -10.35 -5.59
CA LYS A 204 5.56 -11.41 -6.50
C LYS A 204 6.20 -11.29 -7.88
N THR A 205 6.75 -12.40 -8.38
CA THR A 205 7.37 -12.52 -9.69
C THR A 205 6.83 -13.73 -10.44
N ALA A 206 7.25 -13.91 -11.70
CA ALA A 206 6.80 -14.98 -12.57
C ALA A 206 7.88 -15.33 -13.61
N PRO A 207 7.77 -16.45 -14.35
CA PRO A 207 8.65 -16.71 -15.48
C PRO A 207 8.69 -15.51 -16.43
N GLY A 208 9.89 -15.04 -16.77
CA GLY A 208 10.11 -13.88 -17.64
C GLY A 208 10.52 -12.62 -16.88
N THR A 209 10.41 -12.60 -15.55
CA THR A 209 10.99 -11.53 -14.73
C THR A 209 12.52 -11.51 -14.84
N LYS A 210 13.11 -10.34 -15.07
CA LYS A 210 14.57 -10.14 -15.18
C LYS A 210 15.05 -8.83 -14.60
N VAL A 211 16.30 -8.82 -14.17
CA VAL A 211 17.03 -7.67 -13.65
C VAL A 211 17.96 -7.14 -14.73
N ILE A 212 17.98 -5.83 -14.94
CA ILE A 212 18.86 -5.13 -15.88
C ILE A 212 19.69 -4.13 -15.07
N ARG A 213 21.01 -4.33 -14.99
CA ARG A 213 21.90 -3.39 -14.27
C ARG A 213 22.35 -2.26 -15.17
N TYR A 214 22.55 -1.08 -14.59
CA TYR A 214 22.96 0.12 -15.29
C TYR A 214 24.29 0.66 -14.74
N GLU A 215 25.13 1.17 -15.62
CA GLU A 215 26.30 1.99 -15.28
C GLU A 215 26.34 3.18 -16.26
N GLU A 216 26.60 4.38 -15.75
CA GLU A 216 26.62 5.62 -16.55
C GLU A 216 25.37 5.81 -17.46
N GLY A 217 24.20 5.35 -17.00
CA GLY A 217 22.92 5.46 -17.73
C GLY A 217 22.71 4.44 -18.86
N ALA A 218 23.62 3.48 -19.03
CA ALA A 218 23.51 2.41 -20.02
C ALA A 218 23.35 1.03 -19.37
N PRO A 219 22.54 0.12 -19.95
CA PRO A 219 22.43 -1.25 -19.44
C PRO A 219 23.74 -2.01 -19.66
N VAL A 220 24.26 -2.65 -18.61
CA VAL A 220 25.53 -3.41 -18.64
C VAL A 220 25.35 -4.92 -18.52
N SER A 221 24.25 -5.39 -17.93
CA SER A 221 23.91 -6.81 -17.83
C SER A 221 22.41 -7.02 -17.68
N GLU A 222 21.93 -8.20 -18.07
CA GLU A 222 20.58 -8.67 -17.75
C GLU A 222 20.61 -10.13 -17.29
N ALA A 223 19.75 -10.48 -16.34
CA ALA A 223 19.59 -11.84 -15.84
C ALA A 223 18.14 -12.11 -15.45
N PHE A 224 17.58 -13.25 -15.87
CA PHE A 224 16.29 -13.71 -15.39
C PHE A 224 16.40 -14.18 -13.94
N ILE A 225 15.30 -14.11 -13.21
CA ILE A 225 15.16 -14.80 -11.92
C ILE A 225 15.27 -16.32 -12.12
N THR A 226 15.55 -17.04 -11.06
CA THR A 226 15.62 -18.50 -11.07
C THR A 226 14.23 -19.11 -11.21
N LEU A 227 14.03 -19.99 -12.19
CA LEU A 227 12.88 -20.90 -12.19
C LEU A 227 13.09 -21.97 -11.12
N LEU A 228 12.03 -22.32 -10.39
CA LEU A 228 12.14 -23.40 -9.41
C LEU A 228 12.44 -24.73 -10.11
N PRO A 229 13.28 -25.61 -9.52
CA PRO A 229 13.71 -26.84 -10.19
C PRO A 229 12.56 -27.74 -10.65
N GLU A 230 11.46 -27.80 -9.89
CA GLU A 230 10.27 -28.53 -10.28
C GLU A 230 9.54 -27.92 -11.48
N ASP A 231 9.63 -26.59 -11.67
CA ASP A 231 9.01 -25.91 -12.80
C ASP A 231 9.84 -26.08 -14.08
N GLU A 232 11.17 -26.02 -13.96
CA GLU A 232 12.05 -26.39 -15.07
C GLU A 232 11.83 -27.85 -15.50
N ALA A 233 11.70 -28.76 -14.52
CA ALA A 233 11.40 -30.16 -14.78
C ALA A 233 10.01 -30.38 -15.41
N ALA A 234 9.04 -29.51 -15.08
CA ALA A 234 7.71 -29.48 -15.70
C ALA A 234 7.71 -28.83 -17.10
N GLY A 235 8.82 -28.23 -17.52
CA GLY A 235 9.02 -27.66 -18.86
C GLY A 235 8.64 -26.19 -18.99
N TYR A 236 8.46 -25.47 -17.88
CA TYR A 236 8.22 -24.03 -17.92
C TYR A 236 9.47 -23.27 -18.35
N SER A 237 9.27 -22.10 -18.97
CA SER A 237 10.36 -21.27 -19.49
C SER A 237 10.07 -19.78 -19.29
N HIS A 238 11.12 -18.97 -19.18
CA HIS A 238 11.01 -17.50 -19.20
C HIS A 238 10.44 -16.93 -20.51
N ASN A 239 10.36 -17.74 -21.57
CA ASN A 239 9.72 -17.35 -22.84
C ASN A 239 8.22 -17.66 -22.90
N ASP A 240 7.66 -18.30 -21.88
CA ASP A 240 6.24 -18.61 -21.83
C ASP A 240 5.40 -17.33 -21.72
N ASP A 241 4.26 -17.30 -22.42
CA ASP A 241 3.28 -16.23 -22.33
C ASP A 241 1.94 -16.82 -21.89
N TYR A 242 1.56 -16.57 -20.64
CA TYR A 242 0.33 -17.10 -20.04
C TYR A 242 -0.85 -16.15 -20.20
N ARG A 243 -0.70 -15.01 -20.90
CA ARG A 243 -1.78 -14.06 -21.13
C ARG A 243 -2.83 -14.69 -22.03
N MET A 244 -4.04 -14.81 -21.54
CA MET A 244 -5.15 -15.38 -22.30
C MET A 244 -5.69 -14.40 -23.34
N ASN A 245 -6.23 -14.95 -24.43
CA ASN A 245 -7.13 -14.25 -25.34
C ASN A 245 -8.50 -14.97 -25.34
N GLY A 246 -9.49 -14.41 -26.04
CA GLY A 246 -10.86 -14.93 -25.99
C GLY A 246 -10.99 -16.38 -26.44
N ALA A 247 -10.17 -16.81 -27.40
CA ALA A 247 -10.16 -18.20 -27.87
C ALA A 247 -9.52 -19.14 -26.83
N ALA A 248 -8.37 -18.74 -26.26
CA ALA A 248 -7.70 -19.51 -25.21
C ALA A 248 -8.56 -19.61 -23.94
N TYR A 249 -9.27 -18.54 -23.59
CA TYR A 249 -10.20 -18.55 -22.46
C TYR A 249 -11.45 -19.41 -22.74
N SER A 250 -11.99 -19.37 -23.96
CA SER A 250 -13.09 -20.27 -24.35
C SER A 250 -12.69 -21.74 -24.24
N GLU A 251 -11.47 -22.08 -24.66
CA GLU A 251 -10.91 -23.43 -24.54
C GLU A 251 -10.73 -23.84 -23.07
N HIS A 252 -10.23 -22.93 -22.23
CA HIS A 252 -10.08 -23.10 -20.78
C HIS A 252 -11.43 -23.39 -20.09
N VAL A 253 -12.49 -22.64 -20.43
CA VAL A 253 -13.84 -22.91 -19.90
C VAL A 253 -14.35 -24.28 -20.32
N ALA A 254 -14.10 -24.69 -21.57
CA ALA A 254 -14.48 -26.02 -22.03
C ALA A 254 -13.70 -27.14 -21.30
N GLU A 255 -12.41 -26.95 -21.00
CA GLU A 255 -11.62 -27.89 -20.16
C GLU A 255 -12.15 -27.96 -18.71
N LEU A 256 -12.50 -26.81 -18.12
CA LEU A 256 -13.17 -26.75 -16.82
C LEU A 256 -14.49 -27.54 -16.84
N PHE A 257 -15.30 -27.36 -17.88
CA PHE A 257 -16.60 -28.02 -17.99
C PHE A 257 -16.46 -29.52 -18.24
N GLU A 258 -15.52 -29.94 -19.08
CA GLU A 258 -15.19 -31.36 -19.33
C GLU A 258 -14.84 -32.10 -18.03
N SER A 259 -14.13 -31.42 -17.13
CA SER A 259 -13.73 -31.95 -15.82
C SER A 259 -14.73 -31.72 -14.69
N TRP A 260 -15.89 -31.11 -14.95
CA TRP A 260 -16.88 -30.71 -13.92
C TRP A 260 -17.25 -31.83 -12.93
N HIS A 261 -17.52 -33.04 -13.44
CA HIS A 261 -17.86 -34.22 -12.64
C HIS A 261 -16.79 -34.64 -11.61
N SER A 262 -15.56 -34.16 -11.77
CA SER A 262 -14.41 -34.44 -10.92
C SER A 262 -13.99 -33.26 -10.04
N HIS A 263 -14.67 -32.11 -10.16
CA HIS A 263 -14.40 -30.93 -9.35
C HIS A 263 -14.67 -31.22 -7.86
N GLU A 264 -13.82 -30.71 -6.96
CA GLU A 264 -13.86 -31.03 -5.54
C GLU A 264 -15.21 -30.71 -4.87
N GLU A 265 -15.80 -29.55 -5.18
CA GLU A 265 -17.11 -29.15 -4.65
C GLU A 265 -18.29 -29.95 -5.24
N VAL A 266 -18.15 -30.49 -6.45
CA VAL A 266 -19.16 -31.36 -7.07
C VAL A 266 -19.13 -32.74 -6.41
N LEU A 267 -17.92 -33.29 -6.21
CA LEU A 267 -17.73 -34.56 -5.50
C LEU A 267 -18.16 -34.49 -4.03
N ALA A 268 -17.97 -33.33 -3.39
CA ALA A 268 -18.43 -33.07 -2.02
C ALA A 268 -19.97 -32.87 -1.94
N GLY A 269 -20.65 -32.69 -3.07
CA GLY A 269 -22.10 -32.41 -3.13
C GLY A 269 -22.47 -31.00 -2.69
N HIS A 270 -21.52 -30.07 -2.65
CA HIS A 270 -21.79 -28.66 -2.40
C HIS A 270 -22.26 -27.94 -3.66
N TRP A 271 -21.77 -28.34 -4.83
CA TRP A 271 -22.19 -27.80 -6.13
C TRP A 271 -23.11 -28.77 -6.88
N PRO A 272 -23.89 -28.27 -7.87
CA PRO A 272 -24.75 -29.12 -8.67
C PRO A 272 -23.96 -30.18 -9.42
N ALA A 273 -24.54 -31.37 -9.57
CA ALA A 273 -23.88 -32.50 -10.21
C ALA A 273 -23.62 -32.26 -11.70
N THR A 274 -24.37 -31.32 -12.30
CA THR A 274 -24.29 -30.96 -13.72
C THR A 274 -24.25 -29.44 -13.92
N LEU A 275 -23.65 -29.00 -15.01
CA LEU A 275 -23.63 -27.60 -15.43
C LEU A 275 -25.03 -27.12 -15.84
N GLU A 276 -25.86 -27.98 -16.42
CA GLU A 276 -27.26 -27.66 -16.73
C GLU A 276 -28.06 -27.26 -15.49
N GLU A 277 -27.87 -27.97 -14.37
CA GLU A 277 -28.43 -27.59 -13.07
C GLU A 277 -27.86 -26.25 -12.58
N CYS A 278 -26.57 -26.00 -12.78
CA CYS A 278 -25.96 -24.71 -12.45
C CYS A 278 -26.62 -23.55 -13.22
N PHE A 279 -26.94 -23.76 -14.50
CA PHE A 279 -27.54 -22.75 -15.36
C PHE A 279 -29.07 -22.70 -15.31
N GLY A 280 -29.71 -23.63 -14.60
CA GLY A 280 -31.17 -23.73 -14.52
C GLY A 280 -31.83 -24.15 -15.83
N ILE A 281 -31.15 -24.95 -16.65
CA ILE A 281 -31.67 -25.49 -17.92
C ILE A 281 -31.98 -26.99 -17.82
N ALA A 282 -32.73 -27.52 -18.79
CA ALA A 282 -33.08 -28.94 -18.80
C ALA A 282 -31.83 -29.82 -19.03
N PRO A 283 -31.69 -30.96 -18.34
CA PRO A 283 -30.58 -31.89 -18.58
C PRO A 283 -30.57 -32.38 -20.04
N GLU A 284 -29.42 -32.25 -20.70
CA GLU A 284 -29.26 -32.63 -22.11
C GLU A 284 -28.09 -33.61 -22.32
N TYR A 285 -27.07 -33.54 -21.47
CA TYR A 285 -25.83 -34.29 -21.64
C TYR A 285 -25.65 -35.43 -20.62
N SER A 286 -24.67 -36.29 -20.86
CA SER A 286 -24.24 -37.35 -19.95
C SER A 286 -22.86 -37.04 -19.41
N TYR A 287 -22.62 -37.31 -18.12
CA TYR A 287 -21.34 -37.08 -17.46
C TYR A 287 -20.59 -38.42 -17.26
N PRO A 288 -19.24 -38.46 -17.38
CA PRO A 288 -18.35 -37.34 -17.74
C PRO A 288 -18.64 -36.81 -19.16
N LEU A 289 -18.56 -35.49 -19.34
CA LEU A 289 -18.85 -34.85 -20.62
C LEU A 289 -17.83 -35.29 -21.66
N SER A 290 -18.28 -35.49 -22.90
CA SER A 290 -17.36 -35.56 -24.03
C SER A 290 -16.78 -34.17 -24.30
N ARG A 291 -15.60 -34.10 -24.95
CA ARG A 291 -15.04 -32.81 -25.38
C ARG A 291 -16.03 -31.98 -26.20
N GLU A 292 -16.76 -32.63 -27.09
CA GLU A 292 -17.74 -31.95 -27.95
C GLU A 292 -18.88 -31.34 -27.12
N ASP A 293 -19.39 -32.07 -26.13
CA ASP A 293 -20.47 -31.59 -25.27
C ASP A 293 -19.99 -30.49 -24.31
N ALA A 294 -18.78 -30.61 -23.79
CA ALA A 294 -18.15 -29.58 -22.95
C ALA A 294 -17.98 -28.25 -23.71
N VAL A 295 -17.54 -28.31 -24.97
CA VAL A 295 -17.44 -27.12 -25.84
C VAL A 295 -18.82 -26.50 -26.09
N ARG A 296 -19.86 -27.31 -26.34
CA ARG A 296 -21.23 -26.77 -26.52
C ARG A 296 -21.77 -26.09 -25.27
N LEU A 297 -21.53 -26.67 -24.09
CA LEU A 297 -21.91 -26.05 -22.81
C LEU A 297 -21.10 -24.78 -22.53
N ALA A 298 -19.81 -24.76 -22.86
CA ALA A 298 -18.97 -23.57 -22.75
C ALA A 298 -19.47 -22.45 -23.68
N ASP A 299 -19.81 -22.76 -24.93
CA ASP A 299 -20.41 -21.80 -25.86
C ASP A 299 -21.74 -21.26 -25.34
N TYR A 300 -22.61 -22.14 -24.81
CA TYR A 300 -23.85 -21.70 -24.16
C TYR A 300 -23.58 -20.78 -22.96
N PHE A 301 -22.59 -21.11 -22.13
CA PHE A 301 -22.21 -20.29 -20.98
C PHE A 301 -21.74 -18.90 -21.41
N LEU A 302 -20.84 -18.84 -22.39
CA LEU A 302 -20.19 -17.61 -22.86
C LEU A 302 -21.16 -16.70 -23.64
N ASP A 303 -22.04 -17.29 -24.46
CA ASP A 303 -22.87 -16.53 -25.41
C ASP A 303 -24.31 -16.32 -24.95
N VAL A 304 -24.81 -17.13 -24.01
CA VAL A 304 -26.20 -17.09 -23.56
C VAL A 304 -26.30 -16.86 -22.07
N TYR A 305 -25.74 -17.76 -21.24
CA TYR A 305 -25.93 -17.69 -19.79
C TYR A 305 -25.30 -16.44 -19.20
N ALA A 306 -23.99 -16.22 -19.40
CA ALA A 306 -23.29 -15.09 -18.82
C ALA A 306 -23.87 -13.74 -19.29
N PRO A 307 -24.14 -13.51 -20.59
CA PRO A 307 -24.80 -12.27 -21.03
C PRO A 307 -26.22 -12.09 -20.48
N SER A 308 -26.96 -13.17 -20.21
CA SER A 308 -28.30 -13.07 -19.59
C SER A 308 -28.26 -12.60 -18.14
N ARG A 309 -27.14 -12.83 -17.42
CA ARG A 309 -26.91 -12.34 -16.06
C ARG A 309 -26.56 -10.86 -16.03
N SER A 310 -25.82 -10.39 -17.04
CA SER A 310 -25.46 -8.99 -17.24
C SER A 310 -24.94 -8.76 -18.65
N GLU A 311 -25.42 -7.71 -19.32
CA GLU A 311 -24.92 -7.29 -20.64
C GLU A 311 -23.42 -6.90 -20.63
N ARG A 312 -22.83 -6.72 -19.44
CA ARG A 312 -21.40 -6.44 -19.26
C ARG A 312 -20.54 -7.71 -19.28
N ASN A 313 -21.13 -8.90 -19.21
CA ASN A 313 -20.39 -10.17 -19.25
C ASN A 313 -20.00 -10.52 -20.70
N LYS A 314 -18.95 -9.86 -21.18
CA LYS A 314 -18.41 -10.05 -22.54
C LYS A 314 -17.23 -11.02 -22.54
N LEU A 315 -17.48 -12.26 -22.13
CA LEU A 315 -16.42 -13.25 -21.90
C LEU A 315 -15.72 -13.74 -23.18
N ARG A 316 -16.32 -13.52 -24.36
CA ARG A 316 -15.64 -13.73 -25.66
C ARG A 316 -14.56 -12.69 -25.95
N ASP A 317 -14.66 -11.52 -25.33
CA ASP A 317 -13.68 -10.43 -25.44
C ASP A 317 -12.61 -10.54 -24.34
N PHE A 318 -12.52 -11.66 -23.62
CA PHE A 318 -11.56 -11.86 -22.54
C PHE A 318 -10.12 -11.80 -23.09
N GLU A 319 -9.27 -10.95 -22.51
CA GLU A 319 -7.89 -10.82 -22.96
C GLU A 319 -6.97 -10.25 -21.88
N GLY A 320 -5.71 -10.69 -21.88
CA GLY A 320 -4.62 -10.13 -21.10
C GLY A 320 -4.48 -10.63 -19.66
N PHE A 321 -5.38 -11.50 -19.18
CA PHE A 321 -5.29 -12.11 -17.84
C PHE A 321 -4.34 -13.31 -17.82
N ILE A 322 -3.70 -13.54 -16.67
CA ILE A 322 -2.80 -14.66 -16.41
C ILE A 322 -3.44 -15.59 -15.37
N LEU A 323 -4.19 -16.59 -15.85
CA LEU A 323 -4.95 -17.51 -14.99
C LEU A 323 -4.23 -18.84 -14.73
N LYS A 324 -3.03 -19.02 -15.30
CA LYS A 324 -2.22 -20.24 -15.18
C LYS A 324 -0.73 -19.90 -15.18
N GLY A 325 0.07 -20.94 -14.97
CA GLY A 325 1.53 -20.84 -14.92
C GLY A 325 2.07 -20.58 -13.50
N PRO A 326 3.37 -20.80 -13.30
CA PRO A 326 4.03 -20.61 -12.02
C PRO A 326 3.94 -19.17 -11.50
N GLU A 327 3.84 -19.05 -10.17
CA GLU A 327 3.96 -17.78 -9.46
C GLU A 327 5.06 -17.90 -8.40
N TYR A 328 5.84 -16.85 -8.24
CA TYR A 328 7.01 -16.81 -7.38
C TYR A 328 6.95 -15.63 -6.42
N LEU A 329 7.67 -15.75 -5.31
CA LEU A 329 8.05 -14.66 -4.43
C LEU A 329 9.57 -14.57 -4.47
N SER A 330 10.10 -13.41 -4.85
CA SER A 330 11.55 -13.21 -4.98
C SER A 330 12.04 -12.11 -4.03
N VAL A 331 13.24 -12.31 -3.50
CA VAL A 331 14.03 -11.33 -2.74
C VAL A 331 15.15 -10.83 -3.64
N PHE A 332 15.34 -9.52 -3.70
CA PHE A 332 16.38 -8.87 -4.48
C PHE A 332 17.27 -8.01 -3.58
N ARG A 333 18.57 -8.07 -3.79
CA ARG A 333 19.53 -7.18 -3.13
C ARG A 333 19.24 -5.75 -3.54
N GLY A 334 19.04 -4.85 -2.58
CA GLY A 334 18.71 -3.47 -2.89
C GLY A 334 19.75 -2.76 -3.73
N GLU A 335 21.05 -2.95 -3.46
CA GLU A 335 22.14 -2.20 -4.12
C GLU A 335 22.25 -2.51 -5.63
N THR A 336 21.97 -3.76 -6.01
CA THR A 336 22.31 -4.27 -7.35
C THR A 336 21.11 -4.82 -8.12
N GLY A 337 19.99 -5.06 -7.44
CA GLY A 337 18.83 -5.78 -7.96
C GLY A 337 19.09 -7.28 -8.13
N GLU A 338 20.23 -7.81 -7.71
CA GLU A 338 20.55 -9.24 -7.83
C GLU A 338 19.52 -10.08 -7.07
N GLU A 339 19.01 -11.15 -7.72
CA GLU A 339 18.16 -12.13 -7.05
C GLU A 339 18.94 -12.82 -5.92
N LEU A 340 18.39 -12.78 -4.71
CA LEU A 340 18.94 -13.45 -3.53
C LEU A 340 18.24 -14.78 -3.26
N ALA A 341 16.93 -14.81 -3.40
CA ALA A 341 16.12 -16.01 -3.22
C ALA A 341 14.85 -15.93 -4.06
N THR A 342 14.37 -17.09 -4.53
CA THR A 342 13.05 -17.23 -5.13
C THR A 342 12.39 -18.48 -4.55
N VAL A 343 11.14 -18.32 -4.10
CA VAL A 343 10.29 -19.40 -3.59
C VAL A 343 8.95 -19.39 -4.30
N ARG A 344 8.14 -20.44 -4.08
CA ARG A 344 6.77 -20.50 -4.59
C ARG A 344 5.96 -19.36 -3.96
N TYR A 345 5.23 -18.59 -4.78
CA TYR A 345 4.33 -17.59 -4.22
C TYR A 345 3.23 -18.28 -3.40
N LYS A 346 3.13 -17.91 -2.12
CA LYS A 346 2.03 -18.27 -1.23
C LYS A 346 1.44 -16.96 -0.73
N PRO A 347 0.12 -16.75 -0.82
CA PRO A 347 -0.94 -17.73 -1.14
C PRO A 347 -1.09 -18.06 -2.64
N GLY A 348 -1.22 -19.34 -2.96
CA GLY A 348 -1.29 -19.82 -4.36
C GLY A 348 -2.63 -19.51 -5.04
N ARG A 349 -2.63 -19.54 -6.39
CA ARG A 349 -3.79 -19.18 -7.22
C ARG A 349 -4.98 -20.14 -7.09
N HIS A 350 -4.72 -21.43 -6.97
CA HIS A 350 -5.69 -22.52 -7.02
C HIS A 350 -6.39 -22.70 -8.39
N ASP A 351 -7.14 -21.72 -8.88
CA ASP A 351 -7.90 -21.77 -10.14
C ASP A 351 -7.99 -20.38 -10.81
N ASP A 352 -8.90 -20.18 -11.75
CA ASP A 352 -9.10 -18.90 -12.44
C ASP A 352 -9.98 -17.88 -11.67
N GLY A 353 -10.31 -18.18 -10.42
CA GLY A 353 -11.23 -17.38 -9.60
C GLY A 353 -12.55 -18.07 -9.29
N LEU A 354 -12.84 -19.23 -9.87
CA LEU A 354 -14.08 -19.97 -9.61
C LEU A 354 -14.34 -20.20 -8.12
N MET A 355 -13.36 -20.76 -7.39
CA MET A 355 -13.43 -20.98 -5.95
C MET A 355 -13.29 -19.69 -5.13
N TRP A 356 -12.66 -18.66 -5.70
CA TRP A 356 -12.60 -17.31 -5.11
C TRP A 356 -13.90 -16.53 -5.26
N GLY A 357 -14.89 -17.07 -5.98
CA GLY A 357 -16.22 -16.48 -6.13
C GLY A 357 -16.36 -15.51 -7.30
N ASP A 358 -15.42 -15.50 -8.25
CA ASP A 358 -15.42 -14.60 -9.41
C ASP A 358 -16.56 -14.82 -10.40
N TYR A 359 -17.21 -15.98 -10.32
CA TYR A 359 -18.33 -16.36 -11.17
C TYR A 359 -19.70 -16.22 -10.47
N SER A 360 -19.71 -15.96 -9.16
CA SER A 360 -20.92 -16.12 -8.34
C SER A 360 -21.92 -14.97 -8.45
N TRP A 361 -21.44 -13.75 -8.72
CA TRP A 361 -22.29 -12.56 -8.87
C TRP A 361 -22.88 -12.39 -10.28
N ASN A 362 -23.75 -11.39 -10.45
CA ASN A 362 -24.32 -11.04 -11.77
C ASN A 362 -23.25 -10.65 -12.78
N ARG A 363 -22.17 -9.99 -12.33
CA ARG A 363 -20.98 -9.74 -13.14
C ARG A 363 -20.02 -10.92 -12.93
N ILE A 364 -19.68 -11.60 -14.01
CA ILE A 364 -18.76 -12.75 -14.01
C ILE A 364 -17.39 -12.23 -14.43
N GLU A 365 -16.41 -12.31 -13.53
CA GLU A 365 -15.12 -11.62 -13.65
C GLU A 365 -13.95 -12.55 -13.29
N PRO A 366 -13.65 -13.56 -14.13
CA PRO A 366 -12.52 -14.47 -13.90
C PRO A 366 -11.22 -13.66 -13.75
N GLY A 367 -10.39 -14.02 -12.77
CA GLY A 367 -9.17 -13.29 -12.46
C GLY A 367 -9.37 -12.01 -11.64
N ASN A 368 -10.53 -11.81 -10.98
CA ASN A 368 -10.80 -10.62 -10.18
C ASN A 368 -10.37 -10.82 -8.71
N ARG A 369 -11.15 -11.55 -7.91
CA ARG A 369 -10.91 -11.76 -6.47
C ARG A 369 -9.66 -12.55 -6.21
N VAL A 370 -9.34 -13.49 -7.11
CA VAL A 370 -8.10 -14.27 -7.04
C VAL A 370 -6.87 -13.38 -7.16
N ASP A 371 -6.88 -12.31 -7.98
CA ASP A 371 -5.72 -11.44 -8.17
C ASP A 371 -5.81 -10.14 -7.35
N ARG A 372 -6.40 -10.24 -6.16
CA ARG A 372 -6.37 -9.20 -5.14
C ARG A 372 -5.23 -9.43 -4.17
N PHE A 373 -4.10 -8.78 -4.39
CA PHE A 373 -2.93 -8.92 -3.54
C PHE A 373 -2.81 -7.77 -2.55
N LEU A 374 -2.27 -8.03 -1.36
CA LEU A 374 -1.76 -7.01 -0.43
C LEU A 374 -0.36 -7.43 0.03
N ALA A 375 0.44 -6.46 0.47
CA ALA A 375 1.70 -6.74 1.14
C ALA A 375 1.93 -5.75 2.28
N GLY A 376 2.83 -6.08 3.21
CA GLY A 376 3.23 -5.17 4.28
C GLY A 376 4.48 -5.61 5.02
N VAL A 377 4.96 -4.75 5.90
CA VAL A 377 6.04 -5.05 6.84
C VAL A 377 5.50 -4.96 8.25
N ALA A 378 5.85 -5.93 9.10
CA ALA A 378 5.49 -5.91 10.51
C ALA A 378 6.64 -6.40 11.39
N TYR A 379 6.77 -5.83 12.58
CA TYR A 379 7.68 -6.33 13.62
C TYR A 379 6.98 -7.39 14.48
N LEU A 380 6.79 -8.59 13.93
CA LEU A 380 6.01 -9.68 14.55
C LEU A 380 6.63 -10.23 15.84
N ASP A 381 7.93 -10.02 16.06
CA ASP A 381 8.64 -10.39 17.30
C ASP A 381 9.05 -9.18 18.14
N GLY A 382 8.57 -7.99 17.76
CA GLY A 382 8.90 -6.70 18.37
C GLY A 382 10.34 -6.24 18.16
N LYS A 383 11.10 -6.84 17.23
CA LYS A 383 12.53 -6.55 17.02
C LYS A 383 12.93 -6.45 15.56
N LYS A 384 12.60 -7.46 14.76
CA LYS A 384 12.98 -7.53 13.34
C LYS A 384 11.77 -7.41 12.43
N PRO A 385 11.93 -6.85 11.23
CA PRO A 385 10.86 -6.77 10.25
C PRO A 385 10.60 -8.12 9.58
N TYR A 386 9.32 -8.42 9.37
CA TYR A 386 8.81 -9.58 8.63
C TYR A 386 8.03 -9.08 7.43
N ALA A 387 8.14 -9.78 6.31
CA ALA A 387 7.38 -9.51 5.10
C ALA A 387 6.02 -10.23 5.14
N LEU A 388 4.96 -9.51 4.82
CA LEU A 388 3.59 -10.03 4.75
C LEU A 388 3.11 -10.04 3.30
N PHE A 389 2.54 -11.15 2.83
CA PHE A 389 1.90 -11.24 1.52
C PHE A 389 0.52 -11.88 1.63
N ALA A 390 -0.49 -11.20 1.12
CA ALA A 390 -1.89 -11.63 1.19
C ALA A 390 -2.51 -11.82 -0.20
N ARG A 391 -3.53 -12.69 -0.27
CA ARG A 391 -4.35 -12.89 -1.46
C ARG A 391 -5.82 -13.05 -1.09
N GLY A 392 -6.67 -12.26 -1.74
CA GLY A 392 -8.11 -12.24 -1.55
C GLY A 392 -8.56 -11.56 -0.25
N TYR A 393 -9.67 -10.83 -0.31
CA TYR A 393 -10.32 -10.21 0.87
C TYR A 393 -11.85 -10.12 0.75
N TYR A 394 -12.40 -10.12 -0.46
CA TYR A 394 -13.85 -10.12 -0.69
C TYR A 394 -14.54 -11.43 -0.32
N THR A 395 -13.80 -12.54 -0.33
CA THR A 395 -14.33 -13.89 -0.10
C THR A 395 -13.34 -14.65 0.76
N ARG A 396 -12.56 -15.58 0.21
CA ARG A 396 -11.42 -16.18 0.89
C ARG A 396 -10.36 -15.10 1.14
N ALA A 397 -9.84 -15.08 2.36
CA ALA A 397 -8.76 -14.22 2.78
C ALA A 397 -7.59 -15.07 3.27
N THR A 398 -6.40 -14.78 2.77
CA THR A 398 -5.19 -15.55 3.06
C THR A 398 -4.00 -14.62 3.25
N MET A 399 -3.05 -15.00 4.11
CA MET A 399 -1.82 -14.25 4.34
C MET A 399 -0.69 -15.17 4.78
N ALA A 400 0.50 -14.94 4.25
CA ALA A 400 1.75 -15.56 4.69
C ALA A 400 2.68 -14.50 5.27
N ALA A 401 3.35 -14.82 6.37
CA ALA A 401 4.43 -14.03 6.94
C ALA A 401 5.78 -14.71 6.70
N TYR A 402 6.79 -13.93 6.37
CA TYR A 402 8.13 -14.39 6.06
C TYR A 402 9.20 -13.64 6.85
N SER A 403 10.18 -14.38 7.35
CA SER A 403 11.44 -13.83 7.83
C SER A 403 12.53 -14.05 6.78
N TRP A 404 13.48 -13.11 6.71
CA TRP A 404 14.68 -13.21 5.87
C TRP A 404 15.92 -13.06 6.76
N ASP A 405 16.92 -13.92 6.58
CA ASP A 405 18.16 -13.91 7.36
C ASP A 405 19.42 -13.61 6.53
N GLY A 406 19.23 -13.16 5.29
CA GLY A 406 20.29 -12.92 4.31
C GLY A 406 20.61 -14.13 3.42
N GLN A 407 20.04 -15.30 3.71
CA GLN A 407 20.28 -16.54 2.97
C GLN A 407 19.01 -17.32 2.66
N GLU A 408 18.08 -17.44 3.62
CA GLU A 408 16.87 -18.25 3.50
C GLU A 408 15.61 -17.41 3.79
N LEU A 409 14.66 -17.45 2.85
CA LEU A 409 13.34 -16.88 3.03
C LEU A 409 12.43 -17.92 3.70
N THR A 410 12.12 -17.72 4.96
CA THR A 410 11.39 -18.70 5.79
C THR A 410 9.96 -18.24 6.05
N GLU A 411 8.97 -19.06 5.66
CA GLU A 411 7.59 -18.87 6.08
C GLU A 411 7.46 -19.08 7.60
N THR A 412 7.04 -18.04 8.31
CA THR A 412 6.87 -18.07 9.78
C THR A 412 5.49 -18.60 10.15
N TRP A 413 4.44 -18.11 9.48
CA TRP A 413 3.09 -18.63 9.59
C TRP A 413 2.31 -18.36 8.29
N TYR A 414 1.19 -19.08 8.14
CA TYR A 414 0.23 -18.90 7.06
C TYR A 414 -1.19 -19.07 7.58
N ILE A 415 -2.05 -18.12 7.23
CA ILE A 415 -3.48 -18.13 7.58
C ILE A 415 -4.33 -18.25 6.34
N ASP A 416 -5.48 -18.90 6.49
CA ASP A 416 -6.39 -19.17 5.40
C ASP A 416 -7.81 -19.27 5.90
N SER A 417 -8.67 -18.32 5.55
CA SER A 417 -10.08 -18.38 5.95
C SER A 417 -10.81 -19.60 5.39
N GLY A 418 -10.21 -20.31 4.43
CA GLY A 418 -10.87 -21.28 3.60
C GLY A 418 -11.88 -20.61 2.66
N TRP A 419 -12.43 -21.41 1.76
CA TRP A 419 -13.40 -20.96 0.79
C TRP A 419 -14.73 -20.56 1.45
N VAL A 420 -15.34 -19.49 0.97
CA VAL A 420 -16.73 -19.16 1.32
C VAL A 420 -17.65 -20.10 0.54
N THR A 421 -18.55 -20.79 1.23
CA THR A 421 -19.43 -21.78 0.58
C THR A 421 -20.33 -21.13 -0.45
N MET A 422 -20.35 -21.73 -1.63
CA MET A 422 -21.30 -21.49 -2.72
C MET A 422 -22.07 -22.78 -2.97
N ASN A 423 -23.39 -22.72 -3.05
CA ASN A 423 -24.22 -23.83 -3.53
C ASN A 423 -24.21 -23.93 -5.06
N ASN A 424 -23.86 -22.84 -5.75
CA ASN A 424 -23.72 -22.78 -7.21
C ASN A 424 -22.73 -21.66 -7.57
N PRO A 425 -21.55 -21.98 -8.13
CA PRO A 425 -20.52 -20.97 -8.37
C PRO A 425 -20.87 -19.98 -9.50
N PHE A 426 -21.95 -20.22 -10.27
CA PHE A 426 -22.37 -19.36 -11.38
C PHE A 426 -23.63 -18.53 -11.10
N ALA A 427 -24.29 -18.74 -9.95
CA ALA A 427 -25.58 -18.13 -9.67
C ALA A 427 -25.83 -17.78 -8.20
N ASP A 428 -25.00 -18.25 -7.28
CA ASP A 428 -25.27 -18.15 -5.85
C ASP A 428 -24.84 -16.83 -5.23
N THR A 429 -25.60 -16.38 -4.24
CA THR A 429 -25.17 -15.30 -3.34
C THR A 429 -24.39 -15.94 -2.21
N LEU A 430 -23.15 -15.51 -1.94
CA LEU A 430 -22.33 -16.02 -0.83
C LEU A 430 -23.02 -15.84 0.53
N HIS A 431 -23.90 -16.78 0.88
CA HIS A 431 -24.81 -16.69 2.03
C HIS A 431 -24.08 -16.73 3.36
N LEU A 432 -22.94 -17.44 3.42
CA LEU A 432 -22.08 -17.44 4.60
C LEU A 432 -21.20 -16.19 4.60
N GLN A 433 -21.08 -15.58 5.78
CA GLN A 433 -20.16 -14.48 5.99
C GLN A 433 -18.73 -14.98 6.24
N ASP A 434 -18.58 -16.22 6.71
CA ASP A 434 -17.30 -16.85 7.04
C ASP A 434 -16.86 -17.82 5.95
N GLY A 435 -15.55 -17.99 5.82
CA GLY A 435 -14.95 -19.10 5.10
C GLY A 435 -15.06 -20.41 5.89
N ARG A 436 -14.79 -21.53 5.23
CA ARG A 436 -14.95 -22.88 5.79
C ARG A 436 -13.89 -23.27 6.83
N ASP A 437 -12.81 -22.51 6.98
CA ASP A 437 -11.82 -22.79 8.01
C ASP A 437 -12.37 -22.45 9.41
N PRO A 438 -12.30 -23.37 10.39
CA PRO A 438 -12.89 -23.16 11.71
C PRO A 438 -12.19 -22.08 12.54
N ASP A 439 -10.90 -21.88 12.32
CA ASP A 439 -10.08 -20.96 13.12
C ASP A 439 -10.00 -19.59 12.42
N PHE A 440 -9.88 -19.60 11.09
CA PHE A 440 -9.63 -18.40 10.29
C PHE A 440 -10.82 -17.90 9.46
N GLY A 441 -11.93 -18.66 9.40
CA GLY A 441 -13.08 -18.36 8.54
C GLY A 441 -13.65 -16.95 8.70
N LYS A 442 -13.51 -16.36 9.89
CA LYS A 442 -13.97 -15.00 10.21
C LYS A 442 -13.25 -13.87 9.47
N LEU A 443 -12.09 -14.13 8.86
CA LEU A 443 -11.36 -13.15 8.04
C LEU A 443 -12.02 -12.89 6.69
N ALA A 444 -12.78 -13.86 6.19
CA ALA A 444 -13.49 -13.72 4.93
C ALA A 444 -14.34 -12.45 4.92
N LYS A 445 -14.36 -11.71 3.80
CA LYS A 445 -15.12 -10.45 3.60
C LYS A 445 -14.71 -9.26 4.46
N GLN A 446 -13.59 -9.29 5.19
CA GLN A 446 -13.20 -8.18 6.09
C GLN A 446 -12.09 -7.29 5.55
N GLY A 447 -11.29 -7.76 4.59
CA GLY A 447 -10.12 -7.01 4.14
C GLY A 447 -10.48 -5.73 3.37
N ALA A 448 -9.60 -4.74 3.44
CA ALA A 448 -9.69 -3.49 2.69
C ALA A 448 -8.78 -3.52 1.45
N HIS A 449 -8.85 -2.50 0.61
CA HIS A 449 -7.83 -2.24 -0.41
C HIS A 449 -6.51 -1.67 0.17
N ALA A 450 -6.23 -1.98 1.42
CA ALA A 450 -5.05 -1.61 2.17
C ALA A 450 -4.94 -2.52 3.40
N LEU A 451 -3.79 -2.49 4.06
CA LEU A 451 -3.59 -3.00 5.42
C LEU A 451 -2.78 -1.98 6.21
N SER A 452 -2.72 -2.15 7.53
CA SER A 452 -1.83 -1.40 8.40
C SER A 452 -1.20 -2.34 9.41
N THR A 453 -0.04 -1.98 9.95
CA THR A 453 0.69 -2.75 10.96
C THR A 453 1.01 -1.86 12.15
N ALA A 454 0.63 -2.29 13.34
CA ALA A 454 0.80 -1.52 14.57
C ALA A 454 0.71 -2.43 15.80
N ASP A 455 1.40 -2.07 16.88
CA ASP A 455 1.25 -2.68 18.20
C ASP A 455 -0.05 -2.17 18.82
N VAL A 456 -1.15 -2.90 18.62
CA VAL A 456 -2.48 -2.45 19.03
C VAL A 456 -2.82 -2.89 20.44
N ASP A 457 -2.21 -3.96 20.96
CA ASP A 457 -2.50 -4.49 22.28
C ASP A 457 -1.43 -4.22 23.35
N GLY A 458 -0.29 -3.65 22.96
CA GLY A 458 0.77 -3.15 23.83
C GLY A 458 1.77 -4.21 24.28
N ASP A 459 1.85 -5.36 23.60
CA ASP A 459 2.81 -6.42 23.91
C ASP A 459 4.22 -6.17 23.31
N GLY A 460 4.34 -5.17 22.44
CA GLY A 460 5.57 -4.76 21.76
C GLY A 460 5.79 -5.40 20.40
N CYS A 461 4.92 -6.31 19.96
CA CYS A 461 4.84 -6.85 18.61
C CYS A 461 3.84 -6.02 17.79
N GLN A 462 3.91 -6.13 16.45
CA GLN A 462 2.92 -5.49 15.59
C GLN A 462 1.91 -6.50 15.07
N GLU A 463 0.63 -6.16 15.23
CA GLU A 463 -0.50 -6.85 14.65
C GLU A 463 -0.78 -6.33 13.24
N ILE A 464 -1.59 -7.07 12.49
CA ILE A 464 -1.97 -6.74 11.12
C ILE A 464 -3.44 -6.34 11.10
N ILE A 465 -3.70 -5.05 10.91
CA ILE A 465 -5.03 -4.49 10.73
C ILE A 465 -5.45 -4.75 9.27
N TYR A 466 -6.18 -5.83 9.07
CA TYR A 466 -6.66 -6.32 7.77
C TYR A 466 -8.08 -5.80 7.49
N GLY A 467 -8.18 -4.49 7.27
CA GLY A 467 -9.46 -3.80 7.10
C GLY A 467 -10.32 -3.86 8.37
N SER A 468 -11.38 -4.67 8.34
CA SER A 468 -12.36 -4.82 9.42
C SER A 468 -12.06 -5.95 10.42
N ALA A 469 -10.94 -6.65 10.25
CA ALA A 469 -10.41 -7.62 11.19
C ALA A 469 -8.96 -7.30 11.54
N THR A 470 -8.48 -7.84 12.66
CA THR A 470 -7.08 -7.73 13.07
C THR A 470 -6.53 -9.13 13.33
N ILE A 471 -5.39 -9.41 12.71
CA ILE A 471 -4.61 -10.64 12.86
C ILE A 471 -3.49 -10.33 13.86
N ASP A 472 -3.32 -11.20 14.85
CA ASP A 472 -2.30 -11.10 15.88
C ASP A 472 -0.89 -11.34 15.29
N HIS A 473 0.17 -10.95 15.98
CA HIS A 473 1.56 -11.10 15.52
C HIS A 473 1.96 -12.55 15.24
N ASP A 474 1.32 -13.51 15.92
CA ASP A 474 1.51 -14.96 15.74
C ASP A 474 0.66 -15.59 14.62
N GLY A 475 -0.14 -14.79 13.93
CA GLY A 475 -1.04 -15.21 12.87
C GLY A 475 -2.43 -15.64 13.37
N SER A 476 -2.72 -15.69 14.66
CA SER A 476 -4.08 -15.93 15.16
C SER A 476 -5.00 -14.74 14.85
N ILE A 477 -6.33 -14.92 14.92
CA ILE A 477 -7.25 -13.78 14.79
C ILE A 477 -7.40 -13.12 16.16
N LEU A 478 -6.94 -11.87 16.28
CA LEU A 478 -7.21 -11.05 17.46
C LEU A 478 -8.72 -10.74 17.55
N TYR A 479 -9.30 -10.23 16.47
CA TYR A 479 -10.76 -10.10 16.32
C TYR A 479 -11.21 -9.93 14.86
N SER A 480 -12.51 -10.09 14.63
CA SER A 480 -13.21 -9.77 13.38
C SER A 480 -14.46 -8.96 13.70
N SER A 481 -14.51 -7.70 13.26
CA SER A 481 -15.50 -6.72 13.72
C SER A 481 -16.84 -6.88 13.00
N GLY A 482 -17.92 -6.52 13.70
CA GLY A 482 -19.28 -6.48 13.15
C GLY A 482 -20.24 -5.69 14.02
N GLY A 483 -21.51 -5.68 13.63
CA GLY A 483 -22.55 -4.91 14.31
C GLY A 483 -23.95 -5.36 13.92
N ILE A 484 -24.95 -4.81 14.62
CA ILE A 484 -26.36 -5.07 14.31
C ILE A 484 -26.81 -4.15 13.18
N LEU A 485 -27.41 -4.75 12.16
CA LEU A 485 -28.01 -4.05 11.03
C LEU A 485 -29.14 -3.12 11.51
N PRO A 486 -29.08 -1.80 11.22
CA PRO A 486 -30.05 -0.83 11.72
C PRO A 486 -31.35 -0.85 10.90
N GLU A 487 -32.37 -0.12 11.38
CA GLU A 487 -33.57 0.16 10.59
C GLU A 487 -33.23 0.79 9.23
N GLY A 488 -33.86 0.30 8.16
CA GLY A 488 -33.59 0.73 6.79
C GLY A 488 -32.45 0.01 6.06
N SER A 489 -31.77 -0.94 6.72
CA SER A 489 -30.87 -1.91 6.10
C SER A 489 -31.64 -3.06 5.42
N ALA A 490 -30.92 -3.97 4.77
CA ALA A 490 -31.51 -5.13 4.09
C ALA A 490 -32.13 -6.17 5.07
N ALA A 491 -31.61 -6.26 6.30
CA ALA A 491 -32.08 -7.20 7.32
C ALA A 491 -31.97 -6.61 8.75
N PRO A 492 -32.82 -5.63 9.12
CA PRO A 492 -32.72 -4.96 10.42
C PRO A 492 -32.79 -5.93 11.61
N GLY A 493 -31.90 -5.75 12.58
CA GLY A 493 -31.80 -6.57 13.80
C GLY A 493 -30.88 -7.79 13.69
N GLU A 494 -30.40 -8.14 12.49
CA GLU A 494 -29.42 -9.21 12.30
C GLU A 494 -27.98 -8.72 12.51
N TYR A 495 -27.09 -9.61 12.97
CA TYR A 495 -25.67 -9.30 13.07
C TYR A 495 -25.00 -9.47 11.70
N ALA A 496 -24.22 -8.48 11.30
CA ALA A 496 -23.41 -8.51 10.08
C ALA A 496 -21.98 -8.10 10.38
N LYS A 497 -21.05 -8.60 9.56
CA LYS A 497 -19.67 -8.10 9.52
C LYS A 497 -19.66 -6.63 9.11
N LEU A 498 -18.63 -5.89 9.51
CA LEU A 498 -18.44 -4.53 9.00
C LEU A 498 -18.17 -4.53 7.50
N GLY A 499 -17.39 -5.50 7.02
CA GLY A 499 -17.16 -5.74 5.61
C GLY A 499 -15.94 -5.04 5.05
N HIS A 500 -15.86 -5.05 3.72
CA HIS A 500 -14.78 -4.46 2.93
C HIS A 500 -14.84 -2.92 2.92
N GLY A 501 -13.69 -2.28 2.64
CA GLY A 501 -13.60 -0.83 2.53
C GLY A 501 -12.39 -0.30 1.76
N ASP A 502 -12.47 0.98 1.42
CA ASP A 502 -11.55 1.67 0.51
C ASP A 502 -10.52 2.60 1.18
N ALA A 503 -10.72 2.93 2.46
CA ALA A 503 -9.82 3.76 3.22
C ALA A 503 -9.70 3.30 4.67
N LEU A 504 -8.46 3.20 5.16
CA LEU A 504 -8.09 2.63 6.45
C LEU A 504 -7.04 3.51 7.13
N HIS A 505 -7.32 3.93 8.36
CA HIS A 505 -6.45 4.81 9.14
C HIS A 505 -6.27 4.24 10.54
N VAL A 506 -5.02 3.99 10.96
CA VAL A 506 -4.69 3.46 12.28
C VAL A 506 -3.77 4.44 12.96
N ALA A 507 -4.25 5.10 14.02
CA ALA A 507 -3.51 6.14 14.72
C ALA A 507 -4.04 6.33 16.13
N VAL A 508 -3.35 7.11 16.95
CA VAL A 508 -3.92 7.64 18.19
C VAL A 508 -4.88 8.79 17.80
N VAL A 509 -6.16 8.46 17.58
CA VAL A 509 -7.18 9.43 17.15
C VAL A 509 -7.69 10.24 18.34
N ASP A 510 -8.02 9.57 19.44
CA ASP A 510 -8.40 10.18 20.71
C ASP A 510 -7.23 10.06 21.72
N PRO A 511 -6.42 11.11 21.92
CA PRO A 511 -5.27 11.05 22.82
C PRO A 511 -5.63 10.95 24.31
N GLU A 512 -6.91 11.10 24.67
CA GLU A 512 -7.43 10.86 26.02
C GLU A 512 -7.80 9.39 26.26
N ARG A 513 -7.90 8.58 25.19
CA ARG A 513 -8.07 7.13 25.27
C ARG A 513 -6.70 6.46 25.17
N ASP A 514 -6.51 5.39 25.94
CA ASP A 514 -5.32 4.56 25.83
C ASP A 514 -5.39 3.70 24.56
N GLY A 515 -4.23 3.49 23.92
CA GLY A 515 -4.10 2.69 22.69
C GLY A 515 -4.48 3.43 21.41
N LEU A 516 -4.38 2.69 20.30
CA LEU A 516 -4.69 3.16 18.96
C LEU A 516 -6.19 3.03 18.64
N GLN A 517 -6.64 3.72 17.59
CA GLN A 517 -7.96 3.56 17.02
C GLN A 517 -7.87 3.35 15.52
N ILE A 518 -8.88 2.65 14.97
CA ILE A 518 -9.02 2.36 13.55
C ILE A 518 -10.20 3.15 13.00
N TYR A 519 -9.94 4.15 12.15
CA TYR A 519 -10.97 4.80 11.36
C TYR A 519 -11.02 4.19 9.96
N MET A 520 -12.19 3.68 9.57
CA MET A 520 -12.38 3.00 8.29
C MET A 520 -13.77 3.30 7.72
N VAL A 521 -13.85 3.35 6.40
CA VAL A 521 -15.10 3.42 5.63
C VAL A 521 -15.45 2.06 5.01
N HIS A 522 -16.72 1.81 4.73
CA HIS A 522 -17.23 0.49 4.33
C HIS A 522 -18.09 0.57 3.06
N GLU A 523 -17.93 -0.41 2.17
CA GLU A 523 -18.63 -0.46 0.87
C GLU A 523 -20.00 -1.17 0.91
N GLU A 524 -20.33 -1.85 2.01
CA GLU A 524 -21.46 -2.79 2.10
C GLU A 524 -22.85 -2.14 1.92
N GLY A 525 -22.96 -0.81 2.04
CA GLY A 525 -24.22 -0.08 1.92
C GLY A 525 -25.31 -0.65 2.83
N ILE A 526 -26.50 -0.94 2.28
CA ILE A 526 -27.62 -1.52 3.04
C ILE A 526 -27.34 -2.90 3.65
N HIS A 527 -26.27 -3.59 3.25
CA HIS A 527 -25.89 -4.91 3.77
C HIS A 527 -24.90 -4.84 4.93
N GLY A 528 -24.35 -3.65 5.22
CA GLY A 528 -23.44 -3.40 6.34
C GLY A 528 -24.12 -2.65 7.49
N PRO A 529 -23.66 -2.84 8.74
CA PRO A 529 -24.21 -2.11 9.88
C PRO A 529 -23.79 -0.62 9.88
N TYR A 530 -22.66 -0.30 9.24
CA TYR A 530 -22.10 1.05 9.17
C TYR A 530 -21.50 1.31 7.78
N GLY A 531 -21.53 2.57 7.33
CA GLY A 531 -20.71 3.05 6.19
C GLY A 531 -19.36 3.62 6.62
N TYR A 532 -19.19 3.95 7.90
CA TYR A 532 -17.89 4.30 8.47
C TYR A 532 -17.89 4.02 9.97
N THR A 533 -16.71 3.74 10.52
CA THR A 533 -16.51 3.44 11.95
C THR A 533 -15.19 4.02 12.45
N LEU A 534 -15.19 4.54 13.68
CA LEU A 534 -14.00 4.58 14.53
C LEU A 534 -14.08 3.42 15.51
N ARG A 535 -13.03 2.60 15.57
CA ARG A 535 -12.96 1.41 16.43
C ARG A 535 -11.77 1.50 17.37
N ASP A 536 -11.88 0.88 18.53
CA ASP A 536 -10.73 0.57 19.36
C ASP A 536 -9.84 -0.46 18.64
N ALA A 537 -8.54 -0.18 18.52
CA ALA A 537 -7.66 -1.00 17.70
C ALA A 537 -7.33 -2.36 18.35
N ALA A 538 -7.32 -2.46 19.67
CA ALA A 538 -7.01 -3.71 20.39
C ALA A 538 -8.20 -4.68 20.42
N THR A 539 -9.43 -4.15 20.45
CA THR A 539 -10.64 -4.94 20.71
C THR A 539 -11.62 -5.01 19.54
N GLY A 540 -11.50 -4.11 18.56
CA GLY A 540 -12.44 -4.00 17.45
C GLY A 540 -13.79 -3.37 17.82
N GLU A 541 -13.96 -2.94 19.07
CA GLU A 541 -15.18 -2.28 19.54
C GLU A 541 -15.44 -1.00 18.73
N VAL A 542 -16.62 -0.89 18.12
CA VAL A 542 -17.06 0.33 17.44
C VAL A 542 -17.35 1.41 18.48
N LEU A 543 -16.47 2.41 18.57
CA LEU A 543 -16.61 3.56 19.47
C LEU A 543 -17.70 4.51 18.97
N TYR A 544 -17.71 4.76 17.66
CA TYR A 544 -18.83 5.36 16.95
C TYR A 544 -18.79 5.02 15.47
N GLY A 545 -19.92 5.20 14.80
CA GLY A 545 -20.05 5.01 13.36
C GLY A 545 -21.39 5.51 12.86
N GLY A 546 -21.58 5.52 11.54
CA GLY A 546 -22.83 5.92 10.92
C GLY A 546 -23.25 4.98 9.80
N PHE A 547 -24.54 4.63 9.77
CA PHE A 547 -25.11 3.83 8.68
C PHE A 547 -25.10 4.59 7.35
N ALA A 548 -24.86 3.87 6.26
CA ALA A 548 -24.96 4.35 4.90
C ALA A 548 -25.77 3.35 4.07
N LYS A 549 -26.61 3.85 3.16
CA LYS A 549 -27.39 2.99 2.25
C LYS A 549 -26.60 2.56 1.03
N GLU A 550 -25.50 3.25 0.77
CA GLU A 550 -24.64 3.09 -0.38
C GLU A 550 -23.20 3.08 0.11
N ASP A 551 -22.29 2.66 -0.76
CA ASP A 551 -20.85 2.63 -0.53
C ASP A 551 -20.31 4.02 -0.11
N VAL A 552 -19.54 4.05 0.97
CA VAL A 552 -18.73 5.20 1.39
C VAL A 552 -17.27 4.93 0.99
N GLY A 553 -16.89 5.40 -0.20
CA GLY A 553 -15.59 5.03 -0.80
C GLY A 553 -14.37 5.84 -0.33
N ARG A 554 -14.51 6.84 0.55
CA ARG A 554 -13.37 7.65 1.05
C ARG A 554 -13.54 8.09 2.50
N GLY A 555 -12.45 8.03 3.26
CA GLY A 555 -12.35 8.52 4.63
C GLY A 555 -10.97 9.09 4.93
N MET A 556 -10.88 9.97 5.93
CA MET A 556 -9.62 10.57 6.37
C MET A 556 -9.67 10.97 7.84
N ILE A 557 -8.49 10.99 8.47
CA ILE A 557 -8.27 11.54 9.81
C ILE A 557 -7.16 12.60 9.80
N GLY A 558 -7.24 13.58 10.69
CA GLY A 558 -6.20 14.60 10.82
C GLY A 558 -6.49 15.68 11.85
N LYS A 559 -5.44 16.36 12.31
CA LYS A 559 -5.55 17.51 13.20
C LYS A 559 -5.81 18.78 12.38
N VAL A 560 -7.08 19.09 12.13
CA VAL A 560 -7.49 20.23 11.27
C VAL A 560 -8.20 21.34 12.04
N GLU A 561 -8.67 21.04 13.24
CA GLU A 561 -9.20 22.00 14.20
C GLU A 561 -8.23 22.09 15.39
N PRO A 562 -7.31 23.07 15.41
CA PRO A 562 -6.27 23.17 16.45
C PRO A 562 -6.82 23.17 17.87
N ASP A 563 -7.97 23.81 18.07
CA ASP A 563 -8.62 24.02 19.37
C ASP A 563 -9.54 22.85 19.81
N VAL A 564 -9.69 21.81 18.98
CA VAL A 564 -10.52 20.63 19.30
C VAL A 564 -9.62 19.43 19.58
N PRO A 565 -9.70 18.80 20.77
CA PRO A 565 -8.83 17.67 21.13
C PRO A 565 -8.85 16.51 20.13
N GLY A 566 -7.67 15.95 19.88
CA GLY A 566 -7.47 14.77 19.04
C GLY A 566 -7.55 15.02 17.53
N LEU A 567 -7.46 13.93 16.77
CA LEU A 567 -7.60 13.94 15.32
C LEU A 567 -9.10 13.96 14.96
N GLN A 568 -9.49 14.88 14.08
CA GLN A 568 -10.83 14.88 13.51
C GLN A 568 -10.96 13.77 12.47
N THR A 569 -12.18 13.29 12.25
CA THR A 569 -12.50 12.24 11.27
C THR A 569 -13.59 12.72 10.30
N TRP A 570 -13.49 12.36 9.02
CA TRP A 570 -14.53 12.65 8.02
C TRP A 570 -14.52 11.61 6.90
N CYS A 571 -15.58 11.59 6.10
CA CYS A 571 -15.75 10.71 4.95
C CYS A 571 -16.63 11.35 3.88
N SER A 572 -16.62 10.76 2.68
CA SER A 572 -17.51 11.13 1.60
C SER A 572 -18.96 10.67 1.87
N GLU A 573 -19.94 11.27 1.20
CA GLU A 573 -21.33 10.79 1.25
C GLU A 573 -21.52 9.47 0.51
N SER A 574 -20.82 9.30 -0.62
CA SER A 574 -20.77 8.07 -1.42
C SER A 574 -19.38 7.82 -2.06
N HIS A 575 -19.27 6.77 -2.89
CA HIS A 575 -18.11 6.43 -3.72
C HIS A 575 -17.88 7.36 -4.91
N LEU A 576 -18.85 8.19 -5.29
CA LEU A 576 -18.75 9.07 -6.45
C LEU A 576 -17.85 10.27 -6.17
N ALA A 577 -16.91 10.55 -7.07
CA ALA A 577 -16.06 11.73 -6.99
C ALA A 577 -16.91 13.01 -6.99
N HIS A 578 -16.58 13.95 -6.09
CA HIS A 578 -17.22 15.26 -5.90
C HIS A 578 -18.54 15.30 -5.10
N GLU A 579 -18.95 14.21 -4.46
CA GLU A 579 -20.09 14.26 -3.54
C GLU A 579 -19.77 15.00 -2.23
N PRO A 580 -20.79 15.55 -1.53
CA PRO A 580 -20.61 16.23 -0.26
C PRO A 580 -19.94 15.31 0.77
N SER A 581 -19.35 15.91 1.79
CA SER A 581 -18.86 15.15 2.94
C SER A 581 -20.01 14.82 3.89
N ARG A 582 -19.91 13.70 4.63
CA ARG A 582 -20.75 13.42 5.81
C ARG A 582 -20.47 14.32 7.01
N GLY A 583 -19.58 15.31 6.83
CA GLY A 583 -19.20 16.34 7.78
C GLY A 583 -17.96 15.98 8.59
N LEU A 584 -17.33 17.01 9.15
CA LEU A 584 -16.19 16.89 10.05
C LEU A 584 -16.66 16.50 11.45
N ARG A 585 -15.97 15.55 12.09
CA ARG A 585 -16.26 15.11 13.46
C ARG A 585 -15.05 15.22 14.37
N SER A 586 -15.29 15.41 15.66
CA SER A 586 -14.25 15.27 16.69
C SER A 586 -13.81 13.81 16.82
N ALA A 587 -12.70 13.57 17.53
CA ALA A 587 -12.24 12.23 17.87
C ALA A 587 -13.26 11.39 18.67
N LYS A 588 -14.29 12.04 19.23
CA LYS A 588 -15.40 11.41 19.98
C LYS A 588 -16.68 11.27 19.17
N GLY A 589 -16.64 11.58 17.87
CA GLY A 589 -17.76 11.41 16.94
C GLY A 589 -18.78 12.57 16.89
N GLU A 590 -18.56 13.62 17.68
CA GLU A 590 -19.41 14.82 17.68
C GLU A 590 -19.25 15.57 16.35
N LYS A 591 -20.36 15.93 15.71
CA LYS A 591 -20.32 16.67 14.44
C LYS A 591 -19.92 18.13 14.69
N LEU A 592 -18.87 18.57 14.01
CA LEU A 592 -18.27 19.92 14.16
C LEU A 592 -18.68 20.85 13.02
N ASP A 593 -18.63 20.36 11.77
CA ASP A 593 -19.03 21.11 10.57
C ASP A 593 -19.74 20.14 9.59
N GLU A 594 -20.61 20.68 8.74
CA GLU A 594 -21.24 19.95 7.64
C GLU A 594 -20.27 19.70 6.48
N ARG A 595 -19.24 20.55 6.36
CA ARG A 595 -18.15 20.42 5.39
C ARG A 595 -16.95 19.71 6.01
N ALA A 596 -16.05 19.24 5.16
CA ALA A 596 -14.78 18.67 5.59
C ALA A 596 -13.68 18.91 4.53
N PRO A 597 -12.39 18.70 4.89
CA PRO A 597 -11.27 18.75 3.95
C PRO A 597 -11.29 17.62 2.90
N GLY A 598 -10.29 17.61 2.01
CA GLY A 598 -10.07 16.52 1.06
C GLY A 598 -9.86 15.15 1.73
N THR A 599 -10.15 14.06 1.02
CA THR A 599 -10.17 12.68 1.54
C THR A 599 -9.20 11.75 0.79
N ASN A 600 -8.06 12.29 0.35
CA ASN A 600 -7.07 11.51 -0.42
C ASN A 600 -5.90 11.06 0.46
N MET A 601 -4.87 11.88 0.58
CA MET A 601 -3.67 11.63 1.38
C MET A 601 -3.48 12.79 2.34
N ASN A 602 -3.07 12.51 3.58
CA ASN A 602 -2.61 13.57 4.48
C ASN A 602 -1.12 13.86 4.27
N ILE A 603 -0.65 14.97 4.82
CA ILE A 603 0.77 15.31 4.92
C ILE A 603 1.00 16.24 6.12
N LYS A 604 2.04 15.98 6.89
CA LYS A 604 2.58 16.81 7.97
C LYS A 604 3.55 17.82 7.37
N TRP A 605 2.97 18.82 6.73
CA TRP A 605 3.71 19.84 6.02
C TRP A 605 4.01 21.04 6.89
N ALA A 606 3.00 21.63 7.53
CA ALA A 606 3.12 22.92 8.20
C ALA A 606 3.93 22.88 9.50
N ALA A 607 4.53 24.01 9.85
CA ALA A 607 5.37 24.16 11.04
C ALA A 607 4.64 23.95 12.39
N ASP A 608 3.31 23.99 12.41
CA ASP A 608 2.49 24.00 13.62
C ASP A 608 1.94 22.62 14.05
N MET A 609 2.26 21.54 13.32
CA MET A 609 1.74 20.16 13.53
C MET A 609 0.26 19.95 13.19
N THR A 610 -0.40 20.92 12.55
CA THR A 610 -1.69 20.65 11.88
C THR A 610 -1.51 19.66 10.74
N THR A 611 -2.61 19.05 10.29
CA THR A 611 -2.62 18.12 9.17
C THR A 611 -3.08 18.82 7.89
N GLN A 612 -2.31 18.68 6.82
CA GLN A 612 -2.64 19.13 5.48
C GLN A 612 -3.04 17.94 4.59
N PHE A 613 -3.55 18.23 3.39
CA PHE A 613 -4.10 17.24 2.47
C PHE A 613 -3.58 17.43 1.06
N ILE A 614 -3.37 16.32 0.37
CA ILE A 614 -2.99 16.32 -1.02
C ILE A 614 -4.25 16.32 -1.88
N SER A 615 -4.28 17.23 -2.85
CA SER A 615 -5.32 17.31 -3.88
C SER A 615 -4.70 17.29 -5.27
N GLY A 616 -5.54 17.08 -6.28
CA GLY A 616 -5.16 16.92 -7.68
C GLY A 616 -5.48 15.51 -8.18
N THR A 617 -6.12 15.45 -9.35
CA THR A 617 -6.41 14.18 -10.04
C THR A 617 -6.17 14.32 -11.53
N PHE A 618 -5.91 13.19 -12.20
CA PHE A 618 -5.67 13.15 -13.65
C PHE A 618 -4.58 14.13 -14.11
N GLU A 619 -5.00 15.21 -14.79
CA GLU A 619 -4.13 16.23 -15.40
C GLU A 619 -3.93 17.46 -14.51
N GLU A 620 -4.55 17.51 -13.34
CA GLU A 620 -4.39 18.61 -12.40
C GLU A 620 -3.01 18.54 -11.74
N PRO A 621 -2.38 19.70 -11.47
CA PRO A 621 -1.18 19.73 -10.65
C PRO A 621 -1.51 19.26 -9.23
N VAL A 622 -0.54 18.63 -8.59
CA VAL A 622 -0.67 18.23 -7.19
C VAL A 622 -0.60 19.48 -6.31
N THR A 623 -1.50 19.61 -5.34
CA THR A 623 -1.48 20.69 -4.35
C THR A 623 -1.45 20.15 -2.93
N ILE A 624 -0.85 20.93 -2.02
CA ILE A 624 -0.98 20.75 -0.58
C ILE A 624 -1.98 21.80 -0.08
N GLU A 625 -3.08 21.33 0.49
CA GLU A 625 -4.17 22.15 1.00
C GLU A 625 -4.21 22.10 2.53
N ASP A 626 -4.37 23.27 3.15
CA ASP A 626 -4.67 23.41 4.57
C ASP A 626 -6.12 23.82 4.76
N TRP A 627 -6.81 23.16 5.69
CA TRP A 627 -8.25 23.39 5.92
C TRP A 627 -8.59 24.84 6.27
N LYS A 628 -7.69 25.55 6.97
CA LYS A 628 -7.91 26.93 7.44
C LYS A 628 -7.22 27.97 6.57
N ARG A 629 -6.07 27.63 5.97
CA ARG A 629 -5.21 28.54 5.23
C ARG A 629 -5.36 28.43 3.70
N GLY A 630 -5.99 27.37 3.20
CA GLY A 630 -6.10 27.08 1.77
C GLY A 630 -4.81 26.47 1.21
N THR A 631 -4.57 26.63 -0.08
CA THR A 631 -3.42 26.05 -0.77
C THR A 631 -2.09 26.59 -0.22
N LEU A 632 -1.25 25.70 0.30
CA LEU A 632 0.10 26.01 0.77
C LEU A 632 1.17 25.79 -0.31
N LEU A 633 0.97 24.81 -1.18
CA LEU A 633 1.85 24.49 -2.31
C LEU A 633 1.01 24.10 -3.53
N ALA A 634 1.38 24.63 -4.69
CA ALA A 634 0.96 24.10 -5.99
C ALA A 634 2.20 23.62 -6.75
N ALA A 635 2.32 22.30 -6.94
CA ALA A 635 3.44 21.66 -7.60
C ALA A 635 3.28 21.75 -9.14
N GLU A 636 3.48 22.93 -9.70
CA GLU A 636 3.28 23.19 -11.13
C GLU A 636 4.12 22.27 -12.03
N GLY A 637 3.51 21.78 -13.11
CA GLY A 637 4.14 20.85 -14.05
C GLY A 637 4.23 19.39 -13.57
N THR A 638 3.67 19.08 -12.40
CA THR A 638 3.61 17.72 -11.85
C THR A 638 2.24 17.08 -12.03
N ARG A 639 2.12 15.80 -11.68
CA ARG A 639 0.88 15.02 -11.74
C ARG A 639 0.77 14.06 -10.56
N SER A 640 -0.47 13.82 -10.15
CA SER A 640 -0.83 12.67 -9.34
C SER A 640 -0.87 11.38 -10.20
N ASN A 641 -1.01 10.25 -9.52
CA ASN A 641 -1.09 8.91 -10.08
C ASN A 641 -2.47 8.29 -9.87
N ASN A 642 -2.70 7.13 -10.50
CA ASN A 642 -3.82 6.24 -10.23
C ASN A 642 -5.21 6.85 -10.48
N GLY A 643 -5.31 7.73 -11.48
CA GLY A 643 -6.57 8.30 -11.96
C GLY A 643 -7.29 9.14 -10.91
N THR A 644 -8.50 8.71 -10.53
CA THR A 644 -9.32 9.38 -9.51
C THR A 644 -8.79 9.18 -8.09
N LYS A 645 -7.95 8.16 -7.83
CA LYS A 645 -7.33 7.99 -6.52
C LYS A 645 -6.46 9.19 -6.20
N GLY A 646 -5.72 9.72 -7.19
CA GLY A 646 -5.03 11.00 -7.10
C GLY A 646 -3.77 10.92 -6.23
N ASN A 647 -3.12 9.76 -6.17
CA ASN A 647 -2.02 9.55 -5.24
C ASN A 647 -0.77 10.36 -5.64
N PRO A 648 -0.02 10.92 -4.69
CA PRO A 648 1.38 11.26 -4.95
C PRO A 648 2.18 9.98 -5.27
N CYS A 649 3.44 10.11 -5.68
CA CYS A 649 4.33 8.95 -5.77
C CYS A 649 4.64 8.39 -4.37
N LEU A 650 4.90 9.28 -3.41
CA LEU A 650 5.17 8.97 -2.01
C LEU A 650 4.95 10.24 -1.15
N VAL A 651 4.57 10.05 0.11
CA VAL A 651 4.68 11.03 1.20
C VAL A 651 5.47 10.39 2.33
N ALA A 652 6.59 10.99 2.72
CA ALA A 652 7.44 10.45 3.78
C ALA A 652 8.37 11.54 4.33
N ASP A 653 8.90 11.36 5.55
CA ASP A 653 10.00 12.17 6.09
C ASP A 653 11.27 11.56 5.52
N LEU A 654 11.74 12.11 4.41
CA LEU A 654 12.83 11.55 3.62
C LEU A 654 14.16 12.15 4.03
N PHE A 655 14.18 13.41 4.44
CA PHE A 655 15.34 14.15 4.90
C PHE A 655 14.87 15.44 5.59
N GLY A 656 15.79 16.22 6.14
CA GLY A 656 15.41 17.41 6.89
C GLY A 656 14.84 17.04 8.26
N ASP A 657 13.93 17.87 8.77
CA ASP A 657 13.33 17.63 10.09
C ASP A 657 12.09 16.72 9.98
N TRP A 658 11.32 16.56 11.05
CA TRP A 658 10.20 15.63 11.14
C TRP A 658 9.04 15.83 10.13
N ARG A 659 9.07 16.90 9.34
CA ARG A 659 8.00 17.17 8.36
C ARG A 659 8.15 16.27 7.16
N GLU A 660 7.04 15.97 6.54
CA GLU A 660 6.99 15.04 5.42
C GLU A 660 7.25 15.77 4.09
N GLU A 661 8.07 15.17 3.24
CA GLU A 661 8.26 15.56 1.86
C GLU A 661 7.11 15.06 0.97
N LEU A 662 6.78 15.85 -0.06
CA LEU A 662 5.87 15.46 -1.13
C LEU A 662 6.68 14.98 -2.35
N VAL A 663 6.51 13.71 -2.73
CA VAL A 663 7.16 13.11 -3.90
C VAL A 663 6.15 12.99 -5.05
N VAL A 664 6.42 13.65 -6.17
CA VAL A 664 5.54 13.66 -7.35
C VAL A 664 6.32 13.63 -8.65
N ARG A 665 5.77 12.97 -9.67
CA ARG A 665 6.36 12.94 -11.01
C ARG A 665 6.10 14.24 -11.77
N LEU A 666 7.02 14.58 -12.67
CA LEU A 666 6.72 15.50 -13.76
C LEU A 666 5.63 14.93 -14.68
N ALA A 667 4.88 15.82 -15.35
CA ALA A 667 3.79 15.41 -16.23
C ALA A 667 4.23 14.41 -17.33
N ASP A 668 5.43 14.55 -17.86
CA ASP A 668 6.02 13.66 -18.86
C ASP A 668 6.77 12.45 -18.26
N SER A 669 6.90 12.41 -16.93
CA SER A 669 7.68 11.44 -16.15
C SER A 669 9.18 11.43 -16.49
N SER A 670 9.74 12.57 -16.90
CA SER A 670 11.20 12.71 -17.10
C SER A 670 11.98 12.87 -15.79
N ALA A 671 11.32 13.23 -14.69
CA ALA A 671 11.90 13.35 -13.37
C ALA A 671 10.86 13.16 -12.25
N ILE A 672 11.34 12.89 -11.03
CA ILE A 672 10.61 13.05 -9.78
C ILE A 672 11.00 14.37 -9.13
N ARG A 673 10.04 15.07 -8.53
CA ARG A 673 10.30 16.20 -7.64
C ARG A 673 9.93 15.83 -6.21
N ILE A 674 10.83 16.15 -5.28
CA ILE A 674 10.68 15.95 -3.85
C ILE A 674 10.63 17.32 -3.21
N TYR A 675 9.44 17.78 -2.82
CA TYR A 675 9.23 19.08 -2.22
C TYR A 675 9.38 18.99 -0.70
N MET A 676 10.04 19.99 -0.11
CA MET A 676 10.16 20.14 1.35
C MET A 676 9.60 21.49 1.82
N ASN A 677 9.13 21.56 3.07
CA ASN A 677 8.67 22.83 3.65
C ASN A 677 9.86 23.68 4.15
N THR A 678 9.84 24.98 3.86
CA THR A 678 10.85 25.97 4.28
C THR A 678 10.37 26.94 5.37
N GLU A 679 9.17 26.73 5.92
CA GLU A 679 8.73 27.41 7.15
C GLU A 679 9.58 26.98 8.34
N VAL A 680 9.96 27.92 9.22
CA VAL A 680 10.70 27.60 10.46
C VAL A 680 9.71 27.06 11.49
N THR A 681 10.02 25.91 12.10
CA THR A 681 9.26 25.35 13.23
C THR A 681 10.08 25.35 14.53
N ASP A 682 9.40 25.56 15.65
CA ASP A 682 9.92 25.44 17.02
C ASP A 682 9.65 24.05 17.62
N ARG A 683 9.28 23.08 16.77
CA ARG A 683 9.00 21.70 17.17
C ARG A 683 10.20 20.81 16.87
N LYS A 684 10.78 20.25 17.94
CA LYS A 684 11.88 19.29 17.88
C LYS A 684 11.37 17.87 18.10
N LEU A 685 11.29 17.10 17.03
CA LEU A 685 10.83 15.71 17.01
C LEU A 685 11.86 14.87 16.25
N TYR A 686 12.05 13.61 16.66
CA TYR A 686 12.90 12.70 15.89
C TYR A 686 12.30 12.43 14.51
N THR A 687 13.13 12.05 13.55
CA THR A 687 12.66 11.68 12.21
C THR A 687 11.56 10.62 12.30
N LEU A 688 10.45 10.81 11.59
CA LEU A 688 9.33 9.87 11.62
C LEU A 688 9.73 8.50 11.10
N MET A 689 10.79 8.40 10.28
CA MET A 689 11.35 7.12 9.84
C MET A 689 11.98 6.30 10.97
N HIS A 690 12.15 6.85 12.17
CA HIS A 690 12.53 6.12 13.39
C HIS A 690 11.33 5.80 14.30
N ASP A 691 10.10 6.05 13.85
CA ASP A 691 8.88 5.51 14.45
C ASP A 691 8.49 4.20 13.72
N PRO A 692 8.43 3.04 14.41
CA PRO A 692 8.20 1.76 13.76
C PRO A 692 6.90 1.65 12.97
N GLN A 693 5.80 2.21 13.49
CA GLN A 693 4.50 2.17 12.80
C GLN A 693 4.51 3.07 11.56
N TYR A 694 5.12 4.24 11.66
CA TYR A 694 5.26 5.13 10.52
C TYR A 694 6.15 4.53 9.43
N ARG A 695 7.30 3.94 9.79
CA ARG A 695 8.24 3.36 8.83
C ARG A 695 7.69 2.13 8.11
N THR A 696 6.98 1.23 8.80
CA THR A 696 6.25 0.15 8.13
C THR A 696 5.14 0.72 7.26
N GLY A 697 4.48 1.79 7.72
CA GLY A 697 3.63 2.68 6.94
C GLY A 697 4.16 3.01 5.56
N VAL A 698 5.35 3.60 5.53
CA VAL A 698 6.03 4.00 4.29
C VAL A 698 6.28 2.79 3.38
N ALA A 699 6.63 1.64 3.95
CA ALA A 699 6.88 0.41 3.18
C ALA A 699 5.63 -0.13 2.47
N TRP A 700 4.44 -0.03 3.08
CA TRP A 700 3.19 -0.47 2.46
C TRP A 700 2.42 0.64 1.73
N GLN A 701 2.91 1.88 1.72
CA GLN A 701 2.19 3.00 1.10
C GLN A 701 1.85 2.76 -0.39
N ASN A 702 2.68 2.00 -1.13
CA ASN A 702 2.44 1.65 -2.53
C ASN A 702 1.34 0.59 -2.75
N VAL A 703 0.82 0.00 -1.68
CA VAL A 703 -0.01 -1.20 -1.75
C VAL A 703 -1.43 -0.85 -2.12
N VAL A 704 -1.85 -1.31 -3.30
CA VAL A 704 -3.20 -1.19 -3.86
C VAL A 704 -3.73 0.24 -3.90
N TYR A 705 -4.55 0.65 -2.92
CA TYR A 705 -5.08 2.00 -2.82
C TYR A 705 -4.33 2.70 -1.69
N ASN A 706 -3.26 3.41 -2.07
CA ASN A 706 -2.29 4.02 -1.18
C ASN A 706 -3.00 4.79 -0.05
N GLN A 707 -2.69 4.45 1.20
CA GLN A 707 -3.19 5.13 2.40
C GLN A 707 -2.09 5.95 3.07
N PRO A 708 -2.44 7.02 3.79
CA PRO A 708 -1.46 7.79 4.57
C PRO A 708 -0.86 6.98 5.72
N CYS A 709 0.36 7.34 6.09
CA CYS A 709 1.08 6.73 7.20
C CYS A 709 0.83 7.52 8.49
N TYR A 710 0.95 6.85 9.63
CA TYR A 710 0.71 7.44 10.95
C TYR A 710 1.76 6.99 11.94
N THR A 711 2.10 7.86 12.87
CA THR A 711 2.99 7.57 13.99
C THR A 711 2.33 6.67 15.02
N SER A 712 3.12 5.90 15.75
CA SER A 712 2.67 5.11 16.91
C SER A 712 2.10 5.96 18.06
N PHE A 713 2.39 7.26 18.04
CA PHE A 713 1.93 8.25 19.01
C PHE A 713 1.05 9.33 18.37
N TYR A 714 0.35 10.10 19.19
CA TYR A 714 -0.46 11.22 18.73
C TYR A 714 0.41 12.39 18.23
N LEU A 715 0.32 12.71 16.93
CA LEU A 715 1.02 13.82 16.30
C LEU A 715 0.04 14.95 15.93
N GLY A 716 -0.01 16.00 16.76
CA GLY A 716 -0.91 17.15 16.59
C GLY A 716 -0.51 18.35 17.45
N THR A 717 -1.11 19.52 17.18
CA THR A 717 -0.79 20.81 17.81
C THR A 717 -0.89 20.82 19.35
N ASP A 718 -1.75 19.97 19.90
CA ASP A 718 -2.09 19.82 21.33
C ASP A 718 -1.50 18.54 21.93
N MET A 719 -0.50 17.94 21.29
CA MET A 719 0.09 16.69 21.76
C MET A 719 0.71 16.83 23.16
N ASN A 720 0.48 15.80 23.98
CA ASN A 720 1.22 15.65 25.23
C ASN A 720 2.58 15.01 24.93
N TRP A 721 3.62 15.84 24.91
CA TRP A 721 5.00 15.41 24.65
C TRP A 721 5.49 14.28 25.54
N SER A 722 4.99 14.14 26.78
CA SER A 722 5.36 13.03 27.66
C SER A 722 4.84 11.66 27.23
N LYS A 723 3.91 11.61 26.27
CA LYS A 723 3.42 10.38 25.63
C LYS A 723 4.18 10.01 24.36
N VAL A 724 5.14 10.82 23.91
CA VAL A 724 5.98 10.48 22.76
C VAL A 724 6.98 9.41 23.18
N PRO A 725 7.06 8.26 22.50
CA PRO A 725 8.05 7.23 22.79
C PRO A 725 9.46 7.79 22.65
N VAL A 726 10.36 7.38 23.54
CA VAL A 726 11.81 7.56 23.34
C VAL A 726 12.27 6.36 22.50
N PRO A 727 12.77 6.56 21.28
CA PRO A 727 13.20 5.45 20.43
C PRO A 727 14.28 4.59 21.10
N ASP A 728 14.04 3.29 21.16
CA ASP A 728 15.01 2.27 21.61
C ASP A 728 15.36 1.43 20.38
N LEU A 729 16.45 1.81 19.70
CA LEU A 729 16.78 1.33 18.35
C LEU A 729 18.02 0.43 18.37
N LEU A 730 18.01 -0.63 17.55
CA LEU A 730 19.17 -1.50 17.28
C LEU A 730 19.95 -1.04 16.05
#